data_AF-A0A251QAD5-F1
#
_entry.id   AF-A0A251QAD5-F1
#
_cell.length_a   1.000
_cell.length_b   1.000
_cell.length_c   1.000
_cell.angle_alpha   90.00
_cell.angle_beta   90.00
_cell.angle_gamma   90.00
#
_symmetry.space_group_name_H-M   'P 1'
#
loop_
_entity.id
_entity.type
_entity.pdbx_description
1 polymer ?
#
loop_
_entity_poly.entity_id
_entity_poly.type
_entity_poly.pdbx_seq_one_letter_code
_entity_poly.pdbx_strand_id
1 'polypeptide(L)'
;MSYEKRLTVARKATSLTAHLCDKVQKVLVQSDTHSNSEKSPGAAADYGRASERIEEFADHSTLATADGDINRGIHEMKLAENLANLVKESSHMDERRPKSRMELKRSLELRIKKRVKEQYINGKFRNLMAKVISNPETLRDAYDCIRLNSNINTAFNDDNTSFDSIAKELGCGSFDVNANTFSISKKGAREEVLVLPNINLRVIQEAIRIVLEVVYKPDFSKISHGYRSGRGHSTALKYISKEISNPDWWFTLLINKKLDACILGKLITVMEDKVEDPSLYAMIQSMFNANVLNLEFGGFPKGHGLPQEGVLSSILMNIYLNQFDYEFYRLSMKYEALSPSLHSDQKSQSKLRSWFRRRLKGNDLGCAGEESFSIRVHSCRFMDEIFFSVAGSKDAALDFKSEVLNYLQKSLHLDVDDQAELLSCQMLHGIRFLGTLVRRNVRESPATRAVHKLKEKVALFGLQKEEAWNAGTVSIGKKWLGHGLKKVKESEIKHLADCRSVLSKISHFRKSGMETDHWYKHLLKIWMEDVNAKAAESEDAILSKYVAEPALPQELRNSFYEFQRQVKTYVSSETTSTLSLLPSAASSTESVIITEIIAPVNAIKKRLLRYGLTTSDGYPRTSSLLILQDNDQIIDWFSGIVRRWLRWYAECDNFNEN
;
A
#
# COMPACT_ATOMS: atom_id res chain seq x y z
N MET A 1 -23.56 15.01 -16.04
CA MET A 1 -22.29 15.42 -16.71
C MET A 1 -22.46 15.27 -18.22
N SER A 2 -21.92 16.18 -19.03
CA SER A 2 -21.85 16.03 -20.50
C SER A 2 -21.04 14.78 -20.90
N TYR A 3 -21.43 14.13 -21.99
CA TYR A 3 -20.78 12.94 -22.55
C TYR A 3 -19.27 13.13 -22.79
N GLU A 4 -18.84 14.30 -23.24
CA GLU A 4 -17.41 14.59 -23.48
C GLU A 4 -16.59 14.67 -22.18
N LYS A 5 -17.18 15.25 -21.12
CA LYS A 5 -16.56 15.24 -19.79
C LYS A 5 -16.44 13.81 -19.26
N ARG A 6 -17.43 12.95 -19.53
CA ARG A 6 -17.40 11.52 -19.16
C ARG A 6 -16.33 10.76 -19.93
N LEU A 7 -16.22 10.97 -21.24
CA LEU A 7 -15.22 10.32 -22.09
C LEU A 7 -13.79 10.72 -21.68
N THR A 8 -13.57 11.99 -21.35
CA THR A 8 -12.28 12.49 -20.87
C THR A 8 -11.87 11.84 -19.54
N VAL A 9 -12.83 11.67 -18.61
CA VAL A 9 -12.58 11.00 -17.33
C VAL A 9 -12.33 9.50 -17.53
N ALA A 10 -13.05 8.85 -18.45
CA ALA A 10 -12.85 7.44 -18.80
C ALA A 10 -11.44 7.18 -19.36
N ARG A 11 -11.02 7.99 -20.34
CA ARG A 11 -9.67 7.93 -20.91
C ARG A 11 -8.59 8.11 -19.84
N LYS A 12 -8.82 9.03 -18.89
CA LYS A 12 -7.92 9.26 -17.76
C LYS A 12 -7.85 8.06 -16.81
N ALA A 13 -8.97 7.40 -16.50
CA ALA A 13 -9.00 6.21 -15.65
C ALA A 13 -8.31 4.99 -16.31
N THR A 14 -8.54 4.77 -17.60
CA THR A 14 -7.86 3.72 -18.38
C THR A 14 -6.36 3.97 -18.46
N SER A 15 -5.95 5.21 -18.73
CA SER A 15 -4.54 5.62 -18.74
C SER A 15 -3.87 5.42 -17.38
N LEU A 16 -4.54 5.77 -16.28
CA LEU A 16 -4.03 5.55 -14.92
C LEU A 16 -3.91 4.06 -14.57
N THR A 17 -4.83 3.23 -15.05
CA THR A 17 -4.78 1.77 -14.85
C THR A 17 -3.65 1.15 -15.65
N ALA A 18 -3.51 1.53 -16.93
CA ALA A 18 -2.39 1.12 -17.77
C ALA A 18 -1.04 1.52 -17.15
N HIS A 19 -0.94 2.74 -16.61
CA HIS A 19 0.25 3.22 -15.92
C HIS A 19 0.57 2.43 -14.64
N LEU A 20 -0.45 2.04 -13.86
CA LEU A 20 -0.25 1.16 -12.70
C LEU A 20 0.26 -0.22 -13.13
N CYS A 21 -0.33 -0.82 -14.18
CA CYS A 21 0.12 -2.11 -14.71
C CYS A 21 1.56 -2.02 -15.26
N ASP A 22 1.88 -0.96 -16.00
CA ASP A 22 3.24 -0.68 -16.51
C ASP A 22 4.25 -0.53 -15.37
N LYS A 23 3.92 0.22 -14.31
CA LYS A 23 4.77 0.33 -13.12
C LYS A 23 5.01 -1.03 -12.47
N VAL A 24 3.95 -1.82 -12.26
CA VAL A 24 4.09 -3.17 -11.69
C VAL A 24 4.97 -4.03 -12.58
N GLN A 25 4.81 -3.96 -13.90
CA GLN A 25 5.59 -4.72 -14.86
C GLN A 25 7.07 -4.30 -14.88
N LYS A 26 7.37 -3.00 -14.92
CA LYS A 26 8.74 -2.49 -14.83
C LYS A 26 9.46 -2.99 -13.58
N VAL A 27 8.76 -2.95 -12.43
CA VAL A 27 9.35 -3.41 -11.16
C VAL A 27 9.51 -4.93 -11.14
N LEU A 28 8.58 -5.70 -11.70
CA LEU A 28 8.70 -7.16 -11.84
C LEU A 28 9.92 -7.54 -12.66
N VAL A 29 10.05 -6.91 -13.82
CA VAL A 29 11.17 -7.10 -14.73
C VAL A 29 12.51 -6.79 -14.05
N GLN A 30 12.56 -5.73 -13.23
CA GLN A 30 13.75 -5.42 -12.43
C GLN A 30 14.01 -6.47 -11.35
N SER A 31 12.98 -6.99 -10.69
CA SER A 31 13.13 -8.01 -9.62
C SER A 31 13.47 -9.41 -10.13
N ASP A 32 12.98 -9.82 -11.29
CA ASP A 32 13.22 -11.15 -11.87
C ASP A 32 14.67 -11.34 -12.32
N THR A 33 15.44 -10.25 -12.49
CA THR A 33 16.91 -10.32 -12.71
C THR A 33 17.69 -10.87 -11.51
N HIS A 34 17.08 -10.93 -10.32
CA HIS A 34 17.67 -11.52 -9.11
C HIS A 34 17.19 -12.95 -8.79
N SER A 35 16.18 -13.47 -9.50
CA SER A 35 15.64 -14.82 -9.24
C SER A 35 15.19 -15.51 -10.52
N ASN A 36 16.14 -16.05 -11.30
CA ASN A 36 15.80 -16.86 -12.47
C ASN A 36 15.76 -18.36 -12.12
N SER A 37 14.58 -18.97 -12.23
CA SER A 37 14.34 -20.23 -12.98
C SER A 37 12.89 -20.70 -12.75
N GLU A 38 12.07 -20.75 -13.82
CA GLU A 38 11.05 -21.78 -14.16
C GLU A 38 9.85 -21.23 -15.01
N LYS A 39 10.00 -21.40 -16.33
CA LYS A 39 9.06 -21.90 -17.37
C LYS A 39 7.56 -21.48 -17.47
N SER A 40 7.27 -20.62 -18.48
CA SER A 40 6.44 -20.81 -19.73
C SER A 40 4.91 -21.11 -19.69
N PRO A 41 4.14 -20.97 -20.82
CA PRO A 41 3.80 -19.74 -21.57
C PRO A 41 2.27 -19.64 -21.93
N GLY A 42 1.78 -18.47 -22.41
CA GLY A 42 0.47 -18.43 -23.07
C GLY A 42 -0.09 -17.08 -23.56
N ALA A 43 -0.06 -16.91 -24.89
CA ALA A 43 -0.95 -16.12 -25.76
C ALA A 43 -0.70 -14.60 -25.95
N ALA A 44 -0.10 -14.31 -27.11
CA ALA A 44 -0.08 -13.02 -27.80
C ALA A 44 -1.40 -12.74 -28.53
N ALA A 45 -1.82 -11.48 -28.56
CA ALA A 45 -2.71 -10.93 -29.58
C ALA A 45 -2.14 -9.59 -30.06
N ASP A 46 -1.90 -9.53 -31.36
CA ASP A 46 -1.54 -8.38 -32.19
C ASP A 46 -2.49 -7.18 -31.97
N TYR A 47 -1.96 -5.95 -31.99
CA TYR A 47 -2.60 -4.84 -32.71
C TYR A 47 -1.60 -3.72 -33.03
N GLY A 48 -1.76 -3.17 -34.23
CA GLY A 48 -0.82 -2.33 -34.93
C GLY A 48 -0.57 -0.94 -34.32
N ARG A 49 0.60 -0.44 -34.68
CA ARG A 49 1.18 0.86 -34.35
C ARG A 49 0.52 1.95 -35.21
N ALA A 50 0.00 3.00 -34.58
CA ALA A 50 -0.26 4.29 -35.20
C ALA A 50 0.45 5.37 -34.37
N SER A 51 1.23 6.18 -35.07
CA SER A 51 2.13 7.21 -34.54
C SER A 51 1.48 8.57 -34.70
N GLU A 52 1.22 9.29 -33.60
CA GLU A 52 0.93 10.73 -33.66
C GLU A 52 1.73 11.48 -32.59
N ARG A 53 2.45 12.50 -33.06
CA ARG A 53 3.23 13.47 -32.29
C ARG A 53 2.27 14.49 -31.69
N ILE A 54 2.49 14.92 -30.45
CA ILE A 54 1.86 16.10 -29.88
C ILE A 54 2.97 17.14 -29.67
N GLU A 55 2.81 18.27 -30.33
CA GLU A 55 3.67 19.45 -30.28
C GLU A 55 3.53 20.18 -28.93
N GLU A 56 4.67 20.58 -28.36
CA GLU A 56 4.77 21.55 -27.29
C GLU A 56 4.75 22.97 -27.88
N PHE A 57 3.77 23.79 -27.50
CA PHE A 57 3.80 25.23 -27.73
C PHE A 57 4.46 25.93 -26.54
N ALA A 58 5.67 26.45 -26.79
CA ALA A 58 6.33 27.46 -25.99
C ALA A 58 6.16 28.80 -26.69
N ASP A 59 5.64 29.82 -26.00
CA ASP A 59 5.72 31.21 -26.44
C ASP A 59 6.45 32.04 -25.38
N HIS A 60 7.64 32.48 -25.75
CA HIS A 60 8.35 33.60 -25.17
C HIS A 60 7.93 34.89 -25.89
N SER A 61 7.74 35.98 -25.16
CA SER A 61 7.94 37.32 -25.71
C SER A 61 8.61 38.22 -24.67
N THR A 62 9.58 39.00 -25.13
CA THR A 62 10.46 39.91 -24.37
C THR A 62 10.47 41.27 -25.05
N LEU A 63 10.95 42.30 -24.33
CA LEU A 63 11.15 43.74 -24.63
C LEU A 63 10.01 44.66 -24.14
N ALA A 64 10.15 45.47 -23.07
CA ALA A 64 11.15 46.48 -22.63
C ALA A 64 10.91 47.89 -23.20
N THR A 65 10.63 48.86 -22.33
CA THR A 65 11.20 50.23 -22.32
C THR A 65 10.94 50.93 -20.97
N ALA A 66 11.88 51.78 -20.57
CA ALA A 66 11.95 52.52 -19.32
C ALA A 66 11.25 53.88 -19.41
N ASP A 67 10.70 54.41 -18.30
CA ASP A 67 10.92 55.80 -17.89
C ASP A 67 10.46 56.13 -16.45
N GLY A 68 11.24 56.97 -15.78
CA GLY A 68 10.81 58.05 -14.87
C GLY A 68 10.02 57.78 -13.59
N ASP A 69 10.74 57.71 -12.47
CA ASP A 69 10.26 58.03 -11.11
C ASP A 69 9.76 59.49 -11.02
N ILE A 70 8.58 59.72 -10.40
CA ILE A 70 8.18 60.96 -9.65
C ILE A 70 6.80 60.80 -8.94
N ASN A 71 6.00 59.76 -9.19
CA ASN A 71 4.61 59.67 -8.66
C ASN A 71 4.36 58.66 -7.51
N ARG A 72 5.38 58.33 -6.70
CA ARG A 72 5.25 57.24 -5.69
C ARG A 72 4.41 57.59 -4.46
N GLY A 73 4.29 58.87 -4.08
CA GLY A 73 3.59 59.29 -2.85
C GLY A 73 2.06 59.43 -2.97
N ILE A 74 1.55 59.78 -4.16
CA ILE A 74 0.10 60.03 -4.36
C ILE A 74 -0.66 58.73 -4.70
N HIS A 75 0.05 57.74 -5.25
CA HIS A 75 -0.54 56.46 -5.65
C HIS A 75 -0.79 55.52 -4.46
N GLU A 76 0.00 55.61 -3.37
CA GLU A 76 -0.19 54.77 -2.17
C GLU A 76 -1.44 55.14 -1.36
N MET A 77 -1.78 56.44 -1.24
CA MET A 77 -3.03 56.85 -0.58
C MET A 77 -4.28 56.46 -1.38
N LYS A 78 -4.24 56.56 -2.72
CA LYS A 78 -5.33 56.09 -3.58
C LYS A 78 -5.45 54.57 -3.61
N LEU A 79 -4.32 53.84 -3.51
CA LEU A 79 -4.34 52.37 -3.46
C LEU A 79 -4.98 51.87 -2.15
N ALA A 80 -4.66 52.50 -1.01
CA ALA A 80 -5.24 52.14 0.28
C ALA A 80 -6.74 52.43 0.36
N GLU A 81 -7.18 53.56 -0.19
CA GLU A 81 -8.61 53.94 -0.26
C GLU A 81 -9.39 53.04 -1.24
N ASN A 82 -8.79 52.71 -2.39
CA ASN A 82 -9.37 51.76 -3.33
C ASN A 82 -9.41 50.32 -2.78
N LEU A 83 -8.40 49.89 -2.02
CA LEU A 83 -8.41 48.59 -1.34
C LEU A 83 -9.47 48.54 -0.22
N ALA A 84 -9.66 49.63 0.51
CA ALA A 84 -10.69 49.72 1.54
C ALA A 84 -12.11 49.72 0.94
N ASN A 85 -12.30 50.35 -0.22
CA ASN A 85 -13.57 50.33 -0.96
C ASN A 85 -13.82 48.97 -1.63
N LEU A 86 -12.79 48.28 -2.13
CA LEU A 86 -12.90 46.92 -2.67
C LEU A 86 -13.36 45.90 -1.61
N VAL A 87 -12.91 46.09 -0.36
CA VAL A 87 -13.33 45.26 0.79
C VAL A 87 -14.78 45.55 1.21
N LYS A 88 -15.30 46.75 0.94
CA LYS A 88 -16.71 47.11 1.20
C LYS A 88 -17.65 46.72 0.05
N GLU A 89 -17.20 46.72 -1.20
CA GLU A 89 -18.03 46.30 -2.35
C GLU A 89 -18.08 44.77 -2.54
N SER A 90 -17.14 44.01 -1.96
CA SER A 90 -17.19 42.54 -1.99
C SER A 90 -18.19 41.91 -1.00
N SER A 91 -19.05 42.70 -0.34
CA SER A 91 -20.08 42.19 0.59
C SER A 91 -21.39 41.77 -0.09
N HIS A 92 -21.48 41.82 -1.43
CA HIS A 92 -22.63 41.30 -2.17
C HIS A 92 -22.25 40.08 -3.03
N MET A 93 -22.77 38.93 -2.58
CA MET A 93 -22.83 37.63 -3.28
C MET A 93 -21.48 36.97 -3.62
N ASP A 94 -20.79 36.54 -2.56
CA ASP A 94 -19.76 35.50 -2.63
C ASP A 94 -20.45 34.18 -3.04
N GLU A 95 -20.51 33.86 -4.34
CA GLU A 95 -20.67 32.49 -4.82
C GLU A 95 -19.44 31.70 -4.36
N ARG A 96 -19.42 31.35 -3.07
CA ARG A 96 -18.37 30.56 -2.44
C ARG A 96 -18.15 29.32 -3.28
N ARG A 97 -16.92 29.13 -3.75
CA ARG A 97 -16.48 27.86 -4.35
C ARG A 97 -17.09 26.70 -3.55
N PRO A 98 -17.76 25.73 -4.21
CA PRO A 98 -18.42 24.66 -3.49
C PRO A 98 -17.39 23.93 -2.64
N LYS A 99 -17.60 23.95 -1.31
CA LYS A 99 -16.67 23.36 -0.34
C LYS A 99 -16.37 21.92 -0.73
N SER A 100 -15.10 21.54 -0.66
CA SER A 100 -14.75 20.14 -0.89
C SER A 100 -15.45 19.27 0.16
N ARG A 101 -15.77 18.03 -0.19
CA ARG A 101 -16.38 17.07 0.72
C ARG A 101 -15.62 16.92 2.05
N MET A 102 -14.29 17.00 1.99
CA MET A 102 -13.43 16.92 3.18
C MET A 102 -13.51 18.20 4.02
N GLU A 103 -13.63 19.37 3.41
CA GLU A 103 -13.89 20.63 4.12
C GLU A 103 -15.27 20.62 4.79
N LEU A 104 -16.30 20.11 4.12
CA LEU A 104 -17.63 19.94 4.69
C LEU A 104 -17.55 19.04 5.93
N LYS A 105 -16.98 17.85 5.80
CA LYS A 105 -16.79 16.94 6.94
C LYS A 105 -16.04 17.60 8.10
N ARG A 106 -14.92 18.28 7.82
CA ARG A 106 -14.16 19.01 8.86
C ARG A 106 -14.99 20.10 9.53
N SER A 107 -15.88 20.77 8.80
CA SER A 107 -16.75 21.79 9.37
C SER A 107 -17.81 21.19 10.31
N LEU A 108 -18.37 20.01 9.98
CA LEU A 108 -19.28 19.27 10.86
C LEU A 108 -18.57 18.83 12.13
N GLU A 109 -17.41 18.16 11.99
CA GLU A 109 -16.59 17.73 13.12
C GLU A 109 -16.15 18.91 14.01
N LEU A 110 -15.92 20.10 13.42
CA LEU A 110 -15.59 21.31 14.17
C LEU A 110 -16.75 21.81 15.04
N ARG A 111 -18.00 21.73 14.55
CA ARG A 111 -19.18 22.09 15.35
C ARG A 111 -19.31 21.19 16.58
N ILE A 112 -19.20 19.88 16.39
CA ILE A 112 -19.22 18.91 17.49
C ILE A 112 -18.06 19.17 18.45
N LYS A 113 -16.85 19.41 17.94
CA LYS A 113 -15.67 19.75 18.73
C LYS A 113 -15.88 20.98 19.62
N LYS A 114 -16.59 22.01 19.15
CA LYS A 114 -16.92 23.18 19.96
C LYS A 114 -17.79 22.78 21.16
N ARG A 115 -18.87 22.03 20.93
CA ARG A 115 -19.78 21.54 21.98
C ARG A 115 -19.07 20.64 22.99
N VAL A 116 -18.16 19.76 22.55
CA VAL A 116 -17.35 18.91 23.46
C VAL A 116 -16.44 19.75 24.35
N LYS A 117 -15.77 20.77 23.79
CA LYS A 117 -14.85 21.62 24.55
C LYS A 117 -15.57 22.47 25.61
N GLU A 118 -16.82 22.85 25.38
CA GLU A 118 -17.65 23.54 26.36
C GLU A 118 -17.94 22.68 27.60
N GLN A 119 -17.82 21.34 27.48
CA GLN A 119 -18.01 20.41 28.58
C GLN A 119 -16.72 20.06 29.35
N TYR A 120 -15.60 20.72 29.05
CA TYR A 120 -14.35 20.52 29.77
C TYR A 120 -14.31 21.38 31.02
N ILE A 121 -14.46 20.75 32.19
CA ILE A 121 -14.59 21.42 33.50
C ILE A 121 -13.63 20.74 34.49
N ASN A 122 -12.84 21.54 35.22
CA ASN A 122 -11.93 21.05 36.27
C ASN A 122 -10.97 19.93 35.84
N GLY A 123 -10.47 19.98 34.61
CA GLY A 123 -9.49 19.01 34.10
C GLY A 123 -10.07 17.72 33.52
N LYS A 124 -11.41 17.53 33.57
CA LYS A 124 -12.11 16.38 32.97
C LYS A 124 -13.27 16.84 32.07
N PHE A 125 -13.66 15.98 31.15
CA PHE A 125 -14.88 16.16 30.36
C PHE A 125 -16.07 15.55 31.11
N ARG A 126 -17.17 16.28 31.23
CA ARG A 126 -18.38 15.84 31.95
C ARG A 126 -19.61 15.89 31.04
N ASN A 127 -20.64 15.09 31.32
CA ASN A 127 -21.95 15.18 30.65
C ASN A 127 -21.91 15.15 29.11
N LEU A 128 -20.93 14.45 28.52
CA LEU A 128 -20.79 14.32 27.07
C LEU A 128 -22.01 13.60 26.45
N MET A 129 -22.52 12.56 27.10
CA MET A 129 -23.68 11.82 26.66
C MET A 129 -24.93 12.70 26.67
N ALA A 130 -25.23 13.32 27.81
CA ALA A 130 -26.47 14.09 28.00
C ALA A 130 -26.47 15.44 27.26
N LYS A 131 -25.35 16.16 27.19
CA LYS A 131 -25.29 17.52 26.63
C LYS A 131 -24.79 17.58 25.19
N VAL A 132 -23.94 16.64 24.76
CA VAL A 132 -23.31 16.68 23.43
C VAL A 132 -23.90 15.63 22.50
N ILE A 133 -23.89 14.36 22.89
CA ILE A 133 -24.34 13.24 22.04
C ILE A 133 -25.86 13.25 21.90
N SER A 134 -26.59 13.48 23.00
CA SER A 134 -28.06 13.57 23.01
C SER A 134 -28.60 14.89 22.44
N ASN A 135 -27.79 15.63 21.68
CA ASN A 135 -28.22 16.85 20.99
C ASN A 135 -28.66 16.51 19.54
N PRO A 136 -29.89 16.85 19.11
CA PRO A 136 -30.38 16.58 17.76
C PRO A 136 -29.46 17.13 16.65
N GLU A 137 -28.84 18.29 16.87
CA GLU A 137 -27.89 18.88 15.92
C GLU A 137 -26.59 18.06 15.82
N THR A 138 -26.09 17.52 16.93
CA THR A 138 -24.91 16.65 16.92
C THR A 138 -25.21 15.34 16.17
N LEU A 139 -26.39 14.76 16.39
CA LEU A 139 -26.81 13.54 15.68
C LEU A 139 -26.97 13.80 14.17
N ARG A 140 -27.52 14.96 13.77
CA ARG A 140 -27.59 15.37 12.36
C ARG A 140 -26.20 15.59 11.77
N ASP A 141 -25.30 16.28 12.48
CA ASP A 141 -23.91 16.48 12.07
C ASP A 141 -23.18 15.13 11.89
N ALA A 142 -23.40 14.15 12.78
CA ALA A 142 -22.84 12.80 12.68
C ALA A 142 -23.44 12.01 11.51
N TYR A 143 -24.75 12.14 11.27
CA TYR A 143 -25.42 11.52 10.13
C TYR A 143 -24.86 12.03 8.79
N ASP A 144 -24.69 13.34 8.67
CA ASP A 144 -24.10 13.95 7.48
C ASP A 144 -22.64 13.52 7.30
N CYS A 145 -21.87 13.34 8.38
CA CYS A 145 -20.53 12.74 8.32
C CYS A 145 -20.56 11.31 7.73
N ILE A 146 -21.54 10.48 8.08
CA ILE A 146 -21.70 9.12 7.52
C ILE A 146 -22.02 9.17 6.03
N ARG A 147 -22.94 10.05 5.60
CA ARG A 147 -23.31 10.26 4.19
C ARG A 147 -22.10 10.74 3.38
N LEU A 148 -21.37 11.72 3.92
CA LEU A 148 -20.10 12.20 3.41
C LEU A 148 -18.95 11.18 3.55
N ASN A 149 -19.10 10.01 4.15
CA ASN A 149 -18.12 8.93 4.03
C ASN A 149 -18.56 7.90 2.97
N SER A 150 -19.86 7.81 2.71
CA SER A 150 -20.47 6.81 1.81
C SER A 150 -20.68 7.30 0.37
N ASN A 151 -20.18 8.48 0.00
CA ASN A 151 -20.34 9.10 -1.32
C ASN A 151 -21.79 9.48 -1.67
N ILE A 152 -22.67 9.64 -0.69
CA ILE A 152 -24.06 10.05 -0.90
C ILE A 152 -24.16 11.58 -0.77
N ASN A 153 -24.81 12.23 -1.74
CA ASN A 153 -25.05 13.67 -1.72
C ASN A 153 -25.95 14.05 -0.54
N THR A 154 -25.53 15.04 0.24
CA THR A 154 -26.28 15.54 1.41
C THR A 154 -27.56 16.30 1.05
N ALA A 155 -27.75 16.65 -0.22
CA ALA A 155 -28.89 17.45 -0.71
C ALA A 155 -30.23 16.70 -0.79
N PHE A 156 -30.23 15.37 -0.69
CA PHE A 156 -31.47 14.57 -0.70
C PHE A 156 -31.97 14.38 0.74
N ASN A 157 -33.13 14.97 1.08
CA ASN A 157 -33.79 14.85 2.38
C ASN A 157 -34.89 13.78 2.31
N ASP A 158 -34.55 12.50 2.38
CA ASP A 158 -35.58 11.44 2.31
C ASP A 158 -35.49 10.36 3.39
N ASP A 159 -34.62 10.55 4.39
CA ASP A 159 -34.55 9.61 5.50
C ASP A 159 -35.40 10.10 6.68
N ASN A 160 -36.48 9.35 6.94
CA ASN A 160 -37.54 9.55 7.94
C ASN A 160 -37.06 9.48 9.42
N THR A 161 -35.79 9.85 9.67
CA THR A 161 -35.13 9.68 10.98
C THR A 161 -35.41 10.89 11.86
N SER A 162 -36.23 10.72 12.91
CA SER A 162 -36.47 11.78 13.90
C SER A 162 -35.30 11.85 14.90
N PHE A 163 -34.31 12.69 14.59
CA PHE A 163 -33.18 12.94 15.50
C PHE A 163 -33.63 13.48 16.87
N ASP A 164 -34.77 14.16 16.94
CA ASP A 164 -35.36 14.66 18.18
C ASP A 164 -35.88 13.52 19.08
N SER A 165 -36.42 12.44 18.51
CA SER A 165 -36.82 11.24 19.28
C SER A 165 -35.60 10.54 19.86
N ILE A 166 -34.59 10.30 19.01
CA ILE A 166 -33.34 9.63 19.40
C ILE A 166 -32.65 10.44 20.51
N ALA A 167 -32.57 11.76 20.36
CA ALA A 167 -31.99 12.65 21.37
C ALA A 167 -32.71 12.54 22.73
N LYS A 168 -34.05 12.48 22.74
CA LYS A 168 -34.83 12.31 23.96
C LYS A 168 -34.56 10.96 24.63
N GLU A 169 -34.59 9.87 23.86
CA GLU A 169 -34.34 8.51 24.35
C GLU A 169 -32.92 8.37 24.95
N LEU A 170 -31.92 8.99 24.31
CA LEU A 170 -30.55 9.02 24.84
C LEU A 170 -30.45 9.87 26.10
N GLY A 171 -31.14 11.01 26.14
CA GLY A 171 -31.14 11.93 27.27
C GLY A 171 -31.78 11.36 28.54
N CYS A 172 -32.83 10.54 28.40
CA CYS A 172 -33.45 9.83 29.52
C CYS A 172 -32.86 8.43 29.79
N GLY A 173 -31.93 7.96 28.95
CA GLY A 173 -31.28 6.65 29.10
C GLY A 173 -32.17 5.46 28.73
N SER A 174 -33.27 5.68 27.99
CA SER A 174 -34.20 4.63 27.58
C SER A 174 -33.89 4.00 26.21
N PHE A 175 -32.82 4.43 25.55
CA PHE A 175 -32.45 3.92 24.22
C PHE A 175 -32.01 2.45 24.29
N ASP A 176 -32.77 1.56 23.66
CA ASP A 176 -32.44 0.13 23.60
C ASP A 176 -31.49 -0.18 22.44
N VAL A 177 -30.29 -0.65 22.78
CA VAL A 177 -29.28 -1.05 21.80
C VAL A 177 -29.69 -2.31 21.06
N ASN A 178 -30.30 -3.30 21.73
CA ASN A 178 -30.62 -4.59 21.10
C ASN A 178 -31.67 -4.42 20.00
N ALA A 179 -32.73 -3.64 20.26
CA ALA A 179 -33.74 -3.30 19.25
C ALA A 179 -33.17 -2.56 18.03
N ASN A 180 -31.98 -1.96 18.15
CA ASN A 180 -31.31 -1.22 17.08
C ASN A 180 -30.16 -2.02 16.42
N THR A 181 -30.19 -3.34 16.51
CA THR A 181 -29.24 -4.26 15.86
C THR A 181 -29.91 -5.27 14.95
N PHE A 182 -29.15 -5.81 14.00
CA PHE A 182 -29.56 -6.96 13.20
C PHE A 182 -28.39 -7.93 13.04
N SER A 183 -28.68 -9.23 12.96
CA SER A 183 -27.67 -10.27 12.86
C SER A 183 -27.57 -10.83 11.42
N ILE A 184 -26.34 -11.10 10.98
CA ILE A 184 -26.05 -11.81 9.75
C ILE A 184 -25.30 -13.09 10.14
N SER A 185 -25.84 -14.24 9.76
CA SER A 185 -25.16 -15.53 9.89
C SER A 185 -24.35 -15.82 8.63
N LYS A 186 -23.07 -16.19 8.80
CA LYS A 186 -22.23 -16.66 7.69
C LYS A 186 -22.39 -18.18 7.55
N LYS A 187 -22.80 -18.65 6.36
CA LYS A 187 -22.82 -20.10 6.05
C LYS A 187 -21.39 -20.65 5.99
N GLY A 188 -21.00 -21.47 6.97
CA GLY A 188 -19.69 -22.12 7.07
C GLY A 188 -19.60 -23.12 8.23
N ALA A 189 -18.46 -23.79 8.40
CA ALA A 189 -18.26 -24.86 9.39
C ALA A 189 -18.29 -24.40 10.86
N ARG A 190 -18.19 -23.09 11.13
CA ARG A 190 -18.50 -22.44 12.40
C ARG A 190 -19.52 -21.35 12.11
N GLU A 191 -20.71 -21.44 12.72
CA GLU A 191 -21.75 -20.41 12.64
C GLU A 191 -21.29 -19.16 13.40
N GLU A 192 -20.50 -18.31 12.76
CA GLU A 192 -20.20 -16.99 13.28
C GLU A 192 -21.36 -16.04 12.96
N VAL A 193 -22.02 -15.57 14.02
CA VAL A 193 -23.06 -14.55 13.95
C VAL A 193 -22.41 -13.17 14.04
N LEU A 194 -22.55 -12.36 13.00
CA LEU A 194 -22.11 -10.98 12.99
C LEU A 194 -23.29 -10.07 13.32
N VAL A 195 -23.20 -9.31 14.41
CA VAL A 195 -24.22 -8.31 14.78
C VAL A 195 -23.81 -6.96 14.22
N LEU A 196 -24.73 -6.30 13.52
CA LEU A 196 -24.53 -5.02 12.86
C LEU A 196 -25.51 -3.96 13.41
N PRO A 197 -25.07 -2.70 13.54
CA PRO A 197 -25.93 -1.62 13.97
C PRO A 197 -26.86 -1.18 12.83
N ASN A 198 -28.11 -0.86 13.16
CA ASN A 198 -28.98 -0.12 12.24
C ASN A 198 -28.51 1.34 12.08
N ILE A 199 -29.23 2.14 11.29
CA ILE A 199 -28.83 3.52 11.03
C ILE A 199 -28.81 4.40 12.29
N ASN A 200 -29.79 4.25 13.18
CA ASN A 200 -29.89 5.04 14.42
C ASN A 200 -28.68 4.79 15.31
N LEU A 201 -28.39 3.52 15.58
CA LEU A 201 -27.24 3.13 16.40
C LEU A 201 -25.92 3.50 15.73
N ARG A 202 -25.83 3.42 14.40
CA ARG A 202 -24.64 3.85 13.65
C ARG A 202 -24.38 5.35 13.76
N VAL A 203 -25.44 6.18 13.76
CA VAL A 203 -25.34 7.63 14.00
C VAL A 203 -24.84 7.91 15.42
N ILE A 204 -25.37 7.20 16.42
CA ILE A 204 -24.91 7.32 17.81
C ILE A 204 -23.44 6.92 17.94
N GLN A 205 -23.04 5.81 17.32
CA GLN A 205 -21.64 5.37 17.29
C GLN A 205 -20.73 6.41 16.63
N GLU A 206 -21.16 7.04 15.53
CA GLU A 206 -20.37 8.11 14.88
C GLU A 206 -20.28 9.36 15.76
N ALA A 207 -21.37 9.75 16.44
CA ALA A 207 -21.35 10.86 17.39
C ALA A 207 -20.37 10.59 18.54
N ILE A 208 -20.42 9.39 19.14
CA ILE A 208 -19.47 8.95 20.17
C ILE A 208 -18.03 8.95 19.61
N ARG A 209 -17.80 8.44 18.39
CA ARG A 209 -16.47 8.45 17.75
C ARG A 209 -15.89 9.86 17.68
N ILE A 210 -16.66 10.82 17.16
CA ILE A 210 -16.21 12.21 17.00
C ILE A 210 -15.93 12.85 18.37
N VAL A 211 -16.80 12.60 19.36
CA VAL A 211 -16.60 13.09 20.74
C VAL A 211 -15.31 12.54 21.34
N LEU A 212 -15.08 11.23 21.28
CA LEU A 212 -13.87 10.60 21.80
C LEU A 212 -12.61 11.06 21.05
N GLU A 213 -12.69 11.26 19.73
CA GLU A 213 -11.57 11.84 18.98
C GLU A 213 -11.20 13.24 19.48
N VAL A 214 -12.17 14.07 19.85
CA VAL A 214 -11.88 15.42 20.40
C VAL A 214 -11.17 15.32 21.74
N VAL A 215 -11.56 14.36 22.59
CA VAL A 215 -11.01 14.16 23.93
C VAL A 215 -9.59 13.57 23.90
N TYR A 216 -9.36 12.52 23.12
CA TYR A 216 -8.12 11.72 23.20
C TYR A 216 -7.07 12.05 22.13
N LYS A 217 -7.46 12.64 20.99
CA LYS A 217 -6.50 12.94 19.91
C LYS A 217 -5.29 13.78 20.34
N PRO A 218 -5.43 14.80 21.21
CA PRO A 218 -4.30 15.61 21.67
C PRO A 218 -3.23 14.79 22.43
N ASP A 219 -3.65 13.72 23.09
CA ASP A 219 -2.82 12.93 24.01
C ASP A 219 -2.13 11.75 23.34
N PHE A 220 -2.69 11.28 22.21
CA PHE A 220 -2.12 10.16 21.49
C PHE A 220 -0.69 10.43 21.03
N SER A 221 0.19 9.50 21.39
CA SER A 221 1.63 9.52 21.11
C SER A 221 1.99 9.80 19.65
N LYS A 222 3.19 10.34 19.43
CA LYS A 222 3.73 10.56 18.08
C LYS A 222 4.01 9.25 17.33
N ILE A 223 4.28 8.15 18.06
CA ILE A 223 4.55 6.83 17.45
C ILE A 223 3.28 6.14 16.91
N SER A 224 2.09 6.65 17.24
CA SER A 224 0.81 6.09 16.81
C SER A 224 0.29 6.75 15.54
N HIS A 225 0.23 6.00 14.43
CA HIS A 225 -0.13 6.51 13.10
C HIS A 225 -1.50 6.03 12.58
N GLY A 226 -1.99 4.87 13.02
CA GLY A 226 -3.21 4.26 12.49
C GLY A 226 -4.48 5.07 12.79
N TYR A 227 -5.42 5.12 11.83
CA TYR A 227 -6.78 5.68 11.97
C TYR A 227 -6.86 7.00 12.73
N ARG A 228 -5.90 7.90 12.50
CA ARG A 228 -5.89 9.24 13.09
C ARG A 228 -6.00 10.28 12.00
N SER A 229 -6.89 11.26 12.15
CA SER A 229 -7.02 12.33 11.16
C SER A 229 -5.69 13.09 10.99
N GLY A 230 -5.11 13.01 9.79
CA GLY A 230 -3.79 13.56 9.42
C GLY A 230 -2.61 12.59 9.51
N ARG A 231 -2.81 11.37 10.04
CA ARG A 231 -1.82 10.29 10.08
C ARG A 231 -2.40 9.03 9.43
N GLY A 232 -1.52 8.18 8.92
CA GLY A 232 -1.91 6.95 8.24
C GLY A 232 -0.70 6.19 7.72
N HIS A 233 -0.95 5.27 6.80
CA HIS A 233 0.06 4.36 6.24
C HIS A 233 1.33 5.09 5.77
N SER A 234 1.16 6.08 4.88
CA SER A 234 2.27 6.89 4.35
C SER A 234 3.08 7.58 5.46
N THR A 235 2.42 8.10 6.50
CA THR A 235 3.15 8.78 7.60
C THR A 235 3.94 7.81 8.47
N ALA A 236 3.46 6.57 8.65
CA ALA A 236 4.15 5.53 9.41
C ALA A 236 5.42 5.08 8.68
N LEU A 237 5.30 4.83 7.38
CA LEU A 237 6.42 4.48 6.52
C LEU A 237 7.47 5.61 6.45
N LYS A 238 7.04 6.87 6.27
CA LYS A 238 7.95 8.03 6.32
C LYS A 238 8.69 8.14 7.65
N TYR A 239 8.01 7.87 8.76
CA TYR A 239 8.64 7.89 10.07
C TYR A 239 9.75 6.84 10.16
N ILE A 240 9.48 5.61 9.69
CA ILE A 240 10.48 4.53 9.66
C ILE A 240 11.67 4.88 8.76
N SER A 241 11.44 5.41 7.56
CA SER A 241 12.54 5.69 6.62
C SER A 241 13.35 6.95 6.95
N LYS A 242 12.73 7.97 7.53
CA LYS A 242 13.37 9.29 7.75
C LYS A 242 13.79 9.59 9.18
N GLU A 243 13.02 9.13 10.17
CA GLU A 243 13.23 9.50 11.57
C GLU A 243 14.05 8.45 12.34
N ILE A 244 13.96 7.18 11.93
CA ILE A 244 14.70 6.09 12.57
C ILE A 244 16.10 6.00 11.94
N SER A 245 17.11 6.48 12.66
CA SER A 245 18.50 6.47 12.21
C SER A 245 19.31 5.37 12.90
N ASN A 246 20.05 4.59 12.09
CA ASN A 246 21.04 3.60 12.55
C ASN A 246 20.53 2.54 13.54
N PRO A 247 19.43 1.81 13.27
CA PRO A 247 19.07 0.62 14.04
C PRO A 247 19.99 -0.58 13.76
N ASP A 248 20.32 -1.34 14.79
CA ASP A 248 21.08 -2.59 14.69
C ASP A 248 20.15 -3.81 14.62
N TRP A 249 19.00 -3.71 15.29
CA TRP A 249 18.01 -4.76 15.39
C TRP A 249 16.60 -4.21 15.14
N TRP A 250 15.74 -5.06 14.62
CA TRP A 250 14.33 -4.77 14.35
C TRP A 250 13.48 -6.01 14.56
N PHE A 251 12.25 -5.79 14.99
CA PHE A 251 11.23 -6.82 15.10
C PHE A 251 9.84 -6.18 14.96
N THR A 252 8.86 -6.97 14.53
CA THR A 252 7.47 -6.55 14.41
C THR A 252 6.59 -7.44 15.26
N LEU A 253 5.67 -6.84 15.99
CA LEU A 253 4.68 -7.54 16.78
C LEU A 253 3.29 -7.36 16.15
N LEU A 254 2.56 -8.45 16.02
CA LEU A 254 1.15 -8.45 15.69
C LEU A 254 0.35 -8.85 16.93
N ILE A 255 -0.58 -7.99 17.31
CA ILE A 255 -1.46 -8.18 18.45
C ILE A 255 -2.74 -8.87 17.94
N ASN A 256 -3.10 -9.98 18.56
CA ASN A 256 -4.29 -10.76 18.23
C ASN A 256 -5.15 -10.90 19.48
N LYS A 257 -6.39 -10.42 19.46
CA LYS A 257 -7.31 -10.56 20.60
C LYS A 257 -8.71 -10.12 20.21
N LYS A 258 -9.74 -10.84 20.62
CA LYS A 258 -11.12 -10.33 20.54
C LYS A 258 -11.46 -9.54 21.80
N LEU A 259 -12.22 -8.46 21.68
CA LEU A 259 -12.71 -7.71 22.84
C LEU A 259 -13.46 -8.65 23.79
N ASP A 260 -13.05 -8.62 25.06
CA ASP A 260 -13.68 -9.34 26.15
C ASP A 260 -14.00 -8.37 27.31
N ALA A 261 -14.64 -8.91 28.37
CA ALA A 261 -15.02 -8.11 29.53
C ALA A 261 -13.82 -7.54 30.29
N CYS A 262 -12.66 -8.21 30.27
CA CYS A 262 -11.45 -7.75 30.94
C CYS A 262 -10.87 -6.51 30.24
N ILE A 263 -10.73 -6.59 28.91
CA ILE A 263 -10.27 -5.48 28.07
C ILE A 263 -11.25 -4.31 28.15
N LEU A 264 -12.56 -4.58 28.10
CA LEU A 264 -13.57 -3.53 28.20
C LEU A 264 -13.53 -2.82 29.57
N GLY A 265 -13.45 -3.58 30.67
CA GLY A 265 -13.34 -3.01 32.00
C GLY A 265 -12.12 -2.10 32.14
N LYS A 266 -10.96 -2.58 31.66
CA LYS A 266 -9.73 -1.78 31.66
C LYS A 266 -9.81 -0.55 30.74
N LEU A 267 -10.44 -0.67 29.57
CA LEU A 267 -10.68 0.46 28.67
C LEU A 267 -11.53 1.53 29.35
N ILE A 268 -12.61 1.16 30.03
CA ILE A 268 -13.46 2.09 30.78
C ILE A 268 -12.66 2.79 31.88
N THR A 269 -11.86 2.06 32.66
CA THR A 269 -11.00 2.66 33.70
C THR A 269 -10.03 3.71 33.12
N VAL A 270 -9.41 3.42 31.97
CA VAL A 270 -8.54 4.40 31.29
C VAL A 270 -9.33 5.61 30.83
N MET A 271 -10.59 5.42 30.44
CA MET A 271 -11.43 6.53 30.00
C MET A 271 -11.87 7.43 31.17
N GLU A 272 -12.09 6.85 32.35
CA GLU A 272 -12.47 7.54 33.59
C GLU A 272 -11.44 8.57 34.06
N ASP A 273 -10.17 8.40 33.68
CA ASP A 273 -9.11 9.38 33.95
C ASP A 273 -9.41 10.75 33.32
N LYS A 274 -10.10 10.78 32.17
CA LYS A 274 -10.37 12.01 31.40
C LYS A 274 -11.84 12.36 31.29
N VAL A 275 -12.72 11.39 31.33
CA VAL A 275 -14.15 11.55 31.11
C VAL A 275 -14.88 11.10 32.38
N GLU A 276 -15.78 11.93 32.88
CA GLU A 276 -16.63 11.61 34.01
C GLU A 276 -18.08 11.65 33.52
N ASP A 277 -18.50 10.53 32.95
CA ASP A 277 -19.82 10.36 32.35
C ASP A 277 -20.27 8.88 32.43
N PRO A 278 -20.97 8.50 33.51
CA PRO A 278 -21.46 7.13 33.69
C PRO A 278 -22.41 6.69 32.57
N SER A 279 -23.19 7.60 32.01
CA SER A 279 -24.15 7.30 30.93
C SER A 279 -23.43 6.92 29.63
N LEU A 280 -22.30 7.56 29.34
CA LEU A 280 -21.46 7.16 28.20
C LEU A 280 -20.91 5.74 28.38
N TYR A 281 -20.42 5.39 29.57
CA TYR A 281 -19.90 4.05 29.86
C TYR A 281 -20.98 2.99 29.82
N ALA A 282 -22.17 3.27 30.37
CA ALA A 282 -23.33 2.40 30.29
C ALA A 282 -23.73 2.12 28.82
N MET A 283 -23.69 3.15 27.96
CA MET A 283 -23.96 3.00 26.54
C MET A 283 -22.92 2.10 25.84
N ILE A 284 -21.62 2.30 26.10
CA ILE A 284 -20.55 1.46 25.54
C ILE A 284 -20.69 0.01 26.04
N GLN A 285 -20.98 -0.20 27.33
CA GLN A 285 -21.23 -1.52 27.91
C GLN A 285 -22.45 -2.19 27.29
N SER A 286 -23.53 -1.45 27.03
CA SER A 286 -24.72 -1.96 26.36
C SER A 286 -24.41 -2.41 24.92
N MET A 287 -23.59 -1.65 24.18
CA MET A 287 -23.10 -2.05 22.85
C MET A 287 -22.20 -3.29 22.88
N PHE A 288 -21.38 -3.45 23.92
CA PHE A 288 -20.61 -4.69 24.09
C PHE A 288 -21.53 -5.89 24.38
N ASN A 289 -22.45 -5.76 25.32
CA ASN A 289 -23.39 -6.83 25.69
C ASN A 289 -24.28 -7.26 24.51
N ALA A 290 -24.66 -6.32 23.64
CA ALA A 290 -25.41 -6.58 22.41
C ALA A 290 -24.55 -7.18 21.27
N ASN A 291 -23.25 -7.44 21.49
CA ASN A 291 -22.29 -7.93 20.49
C ASN A 291 -22.15 -7.04 19.24
N VAL A 292 -22.57 -5.77 19.30
CA VAL A 292 -22.46 -4.83 18.18
C VAL A 292 -21.14 -4.04 18.19
N LEU A 293 -20.41 -4.08 19.31
CA LEU A 293 -19.08 -3.50 19.43
C LEU A 293 -18.02 -4.46 18.84
N ASN A 294 -17.91 -4.46 17.51
CA ASN A 294 -16.98 -5.32 16.75
C ASN A 294 -15.53 -4.80 16.85
N LEU A 295 -14.87 -5.04 18.00
CA LEU A 295 -13.47 -4.72 18.26
C LEU A 295 -12.65 -6.02 18.35
N GLU A 296 -11.72 -6.17 17.40
CA GLU A 296 -10.85 -7.34 17.29
C GLU A 296 -9.47 -6.90 16.83
N PHE A 297 -8.45 -7.17 17.64
CA PHE A 297 -7.04 -7.01 17.30
C PHE A 297 -6.62 -8.19 16.41
N GLY A 298 -5.93 -7.92 15.30
CA GLY A 298 -5.37 -8.97 14.44
C GLY A 298 -6.35 -9.66 13.48
N GLY A 299 -7.63 -9.28 13.49
CA GLY A 299 -8.70 -9.99 12.76
C GLY A 299 -8.53 -10.04 11.23
N PHE A 300 -7.85 -9.06 10.60
CA PHE A 300 -7.47 -9.15 9.19
C PHE A 300 -6.13 -8.45 8.89
N PRO A 301 -5.39 -8.93 7.86
CA PRO A 301 -4.16 -8.28 7.43
C PRO A 301 -4.43 -6.85 6.94
N LYS A 302 -3.73 -5.91 7.56
CA LYS A 302 -3.80 -4.48 7.25
C LYS A 302 -3.27 -4.23 5.84
N GLY A 303 -3.90 -3.31 5.10
CA GLY A 303 -3.52 -3.01 3.71
C GLY A 303 -4.24 -3.84 2.65
N HIS A 304 -5.35 -4.49 3.00
CA HIS A 304 -6.20 -5.20 2.05
C HIS A 304 -7.39 -4.39 1.53
N GLY A 305 -7.56 -3.14 1.98
CA GLY A 305 -8.57 -2.22 1.44
C GLY A 305 -10.02 -2.65 1.65
N LEU A 306 -10.25 -3.61 2.55
CA LEU A 306 -11.57 -4.00 3.03
C LEU A 306 -11.99 -3.06 4.17
N PRO A 307 -13.26 -2.63 4.23
CA PRO A 307 -13.78 -1.87 5.37
C PRO A 307 -13.83 -2.79 6.59
N GLN A 308 -12.74 -2.85 7.32
CA GLN A 308 -12.72 -3.45 8.64
C GLN A 308 -13.24 -2.47 9.69
N GLU A 309 -13.97 -3.07 10.64
CA GLU A 309 -14.23 -2.63 12.00
C GLU A 309 -15.36 -1.61 12.19
N GLY A 310 -16.11 -1.82 13.27
CA GLY A 310 -17.21 -0.96 13.69
C GLY A 310 -16.75 0.50 13.85
N VAL A 311 -17.70 1.43 13.75
CA VAL A 311 -17.44 2.87 13.75
C VAL A 311 -16.59 3.31 14.95
N LEU A 312 -16.75 2.65 16.10
CA LEU A 312 -16.04 2.94 17.35
C LEU A 312 -14.70 2.20 17.52
N SER A 313 -14.47 1.11 16.81
CA SER A 313 -13.36 0.19 17.12
C SER A 313 -12.00 0.90 17.00
N SER A 314 -11.82 1.69 15.94
CA SER A 314 -10.56 2.41 15.69
C SER A 314 -10.17 3.40 16.80
N ILE A 315 -11.13 4.15 17.35
CA ILE A 315 -10.86 5.12 18.41
C ILE A 315 -10.67 4.41 19.76
N LEU A 316 -11.49 3.42 20.07
CA LEU A 316 -11.40 2.65 21.32
C LEU A 316 -10.08 1.86 21.40
N MET A 317 -9.68 1.23 20.29
CA MET A 317 -8.41 0.52 20.19
C MET A 317 -7.22 1.46 20.37
N ASN A 318 -7.30 2.67 19.80
CA ASN A 318 -6.26 3.69 20.01
C ASN A 318 -6.20 4.18 21.46
N ILE A 319 -7.33 4.38 22.13
CA ILE A 319 -7.39 4.73 23.56
C ILE A 319 -6.73 3.63 24.39
N TYR A 320 -7.10 2.37 24.13
CA TYR A 320 -6.56 1.22 24.84
C TYR A 320 -5.04 1.09 24.67
N LEU A 321 -4.56 1.10 23.42
CA LEU A 321 -3.15 0.94 23.09
C LEU A 321 -2.30 2.17 23.42
N ASN A 322 -2.90 3.32 23.72
CA ASN A 322 -2.15 4.48 24.21
C ASN A 322 -1.48 4.20 25.57
N GLN A 323 -2.01 3.25 26.36
CA GLN A 323 -1.33 2.75 27.55
C GLN A 323 0.03 2.11 27.23
N PHE A 324 0.11 1.37 26.12
CA PHE A 324 1.39 0.85 25.63
C PHE A 324 2.27 1.99 25.10
N ASP A 325 1.69 2.96 24.40
CA ASP A 325 2.48 4.09 23.87
C ASP A 325 3.17 4.90 24.99
N TYR A 326 2.52 5.10 26.14
CA TYR A 326 3.14 5.71 27.32
C TYR A 326 4.21 4.82 27.94
N GLU A 327 3.94 3.52 28.06
CA GLU A 327 4.91 2.57 28.58
C GLU A 327 6.16 2.48 27.70
N PHE A 328 5.99 2.52 26.38
CA PHE A 328 7.11 2.56 25.45
C PHE A 328 8.00 3.79 25.69
N TYR A 329 7.43 4.97 25.95
CA TYR A 329 8.24 6.13 26.32
C TYR A 329 9.00 5.93 27.64
N ARG A 330 8.38 5.27 28.62
CA ARG A 330 9.03 4.91 29.89
C ARG A 330 10.21 3.95 29.64
N LEU A 331 10.01 2.92 28.83
CA LEU A 331 11.04 1.96 28.42
C LEU A 331 12.14 2.65 27.62
N SER A 332 11.80 3.50 26.65
CA SER A 332 12.75 4.28 25.87
C SER A 332 13.66 5.12 26.76
N MET A 333 13.10 5.82 27.75
CA MET A 333 13.91 6.56 28.73
C MET A 333 14.77 5.66 29.62
N LYS A 334 14.30 4.46 29.97
CA LYS A 334 15.07 3.45 30.73
C LYS A 334 16.29 2.99 29.93
N TYR A 335 16.11 2.60 28.67
CA TYR A 335 17.19 2.10 27.81
C TYR A 335 18.18 3.19 27.40
N GLU A 336 17.71 4.41 27.12
CA GLU A 336 18.61 5.56 26.91
C GLU A 336 19.44 5.92 28.15
N ALA A 337 18.94 5.61 29.36
CA ALA A 337 19.65 5.86 30.60
C ALA A 337 20.72 4.80 30.92
N LEU A 338 20.65 3.62 30.29
CA LEU A 338 21.66 2.57 30.37
C LEU A 338 22.91 2.91 29.54
N SER A 339 22.78 3.82 28.56
CA SER A 339 23.90 4.30 27.76
C SER A 339 24.96 5.02 28.62
N PRO A 340 26.23 4.59 28.57
CA PRO A 340 27.33 5.33 29.19
C PRO A 340 27.46 6.71 28.53
N SER A 341 27.59 7.76 29.33
CA SER A 341 27.64 9.13 28.85
C SER A 341 28.92 9.41 28.07
N LEU A 342 28.87 9.40 26.74
CA LEU A 342 29.83 10.14 25.93
C LEU A 342 29.49 11.63 26.04
N HIS A 343 30.49 12.42 26.42
CA HIS A 343 30.41 13.86 26.61
C HIS A 343 29.89 14.57 25.35
N SER A 344 28.72 15.21 25.43
CA SER A 344 28.53 16.56 24.89
C SER A 344 27.32 17.24 25.54
N ASP A 345 27.52 18.50 25.88
CA ASP A 345 26.55 19.43 26.42
C ASP A 345 25.34 19.60 25.49
N GLN A 346 24.13 19.34 26.00
CA GLN A 346 22.94 20.20 25.81
C GLN A 346 21.73 19.74 26.65
N LYS A 347 21.52 20.43 27.77
CA LYS A 347 20.25 21.05 28.23
C LYS A 347 18.93 20.26 28.26
N SER A 348 18.90 18.94 28.48
CA SER A 348 17.62 18.28 28.87
C SER A 348 17.83 17.07 29.78
N GLN A 349 18.42 17.28 30.96
CA GLN A 349 18.42 16.27 32.01
C GLN A 349 17.02 16.17 32.64
N SER A 350 16.15 15.35 32.06
CA SER A 350 14.88 14.97 32.69
C SER A 350 15.14 14.35 34.07
N LYS A 351 14.42 14.83 35.11
CA LYS A 351 14.46 14.26 36.48
C LYS A 351 14.20 12.74 36.47
N LEU A 352 13.44 12.24 35.51
CA LEU A 352 13.14 10.82 35.35
C LEU A 352 14.36 10.03 34.87
N ARG A 353 15.15 10.58 33.93
CA ARG A 353 16.40 9.95 33.45
C ARG A 353 17.46 9.87 34.54
N SER A 354 17.54 10.87 35.42
CA SER A 354 18.44 10.83 36.58
C SER A 354 17.93 9.91 37.69
N TRP A 355 16.62 9.72 37.81
CA TRP A 355 16.01 8.71 38.68
C TRP A 355 16.36 7.28 38.22
N PHE A 356 16.19 6.97 36.94
CA PHE A 356 16.57 5.66 36.38
C PHE A 356 18.06 5.36 36.62
N ARG A 357 18.95 6.30 36.31
CA ARG A 357 20.39 6.15 36.57
C ARG A 357 20.71 5.85 38.03
N ARG A 358 20.02 6.49 38.99
CA ARG A 358 20.23 6.24 40.43
C ARG A 358 19.72 4.87 40.86
N ARG A 359 18.58 4.42 40.34
CA ARG A 359 18.00 3.11 40.63
C ARG A 359 18.90 1.98 40.12
N LEU A 360 19.46 2.14 38.93
CA LEU A 360 20.29 1.12 38.26
C LEU A 360 21.71 1.07 38.82
N LYS A 361 22.31 2.22 39.19
CA LYS A 361 23.61 2.27 39.89
C LYS A 361 23.61 1.58 41.26
N GLY A 362 22.47 1.26 41.83
CA GLY A 362 22.37 0.53 43.10
C GLY A 362 22.72 -0.96 42.99
N ASN A 363 22.83 -1.52 41.78
CA ASN A 363 22.84 -2.97 41.59
C ASN A 363 24.02 -3.58 40.81
N ASP A 364 24.99 -2.82 40.28
CA ASP A 364 26.14 -3.44 39.58
C ASP A 364 27.50 -2.83 39.93
N LEU A 365 28.36 -3.73 40.42
CA LEU A 365 29.79 -3.56 40.67
C LEU A 365 30.53 -4.00 39.39
N GLY A 366 31.19 -3.05 38.72
CA GLY A 366 32.35 -3.27 37.85
C GLY A 366 32.25 -4.26 36.67
N CYS A 367 32.05 -3.74 35.46
CA CYS A 367 32.67 -4.28 34.24
C CYS A 367 33.05 -3.12 33.31
N ALA A 368 34.34 -2.78 33.31
CA ALA A 368 34.94 -1.84 32.37
C ALA A 368 35.65 -2.65 31.29
N GLY A 369 35.19 -2.52 30.04
CA GLY A 369 35.89 -3.06 28.88
C GLY A 369 34.97 -3.76 27.88
N GLU A 370 34.15 -3.01 27.16
CA GLU A 370 33.67 -3.35 25.81
C GLU A 370 33.02 -2.08 25.22
N GLU A 371 33.19 -1.87 23.91
CA GLU A 371 32.80 -0.65 23.19
C GLU A 371 31.38 -0.20 23.57
N SER A 372 31.27 0.96 24.22
CA SER A 372 30.01 1.45 24.78
C SER A 372 29.05 1.93 23.69
N PHE A 373 28.17 1.05 23.23
CA PHE A 373 27.05 1.43 22.37
C PHE A 373 25.96 2.14 23.19
N SER A 374 25.58 3.34 22.77
CA SER A 374 24.42 4.03 23.32
C SER A 374 23.15 3.32 22.84
N ILE A 375 22.40 2.73 23.77
CA ILE A 375 21.17 2.02 23.46
C ILE A 375 20.06 3.03 23.16
N ARG A 376 19.45 2.92 21.97
CA ARG A 376 18.29 3.72 21.58
C ARG A 376 17.21 2.82 21.02
N VAL A 377 15.97 3.07 21.41
CA VAL A 377 14.82 2.31 20.92
C VAL A 377 13.83 3.25 20.25
N HIS A 378 13.32 2.84 19.09
CA HIS A 378 12.25 3.52 18.38
C HIS A 378 11.09 2.56 18.15
N SER A 379 9.89 3.12 18.05
CA SER A 379 8.69 2.35 17.75
C SER A 379 7.81 3.11 16.77
N CYS A 380 7.14 2.36 15.89
CA CYS A 380 6.10 2.86 15.01
C CYS A 380 4.90 1.94 15.10
N ARG A 381 3.81 2.43 15.68
CA ARG A 381 2.56 1.69 15.85
C ARG A 381 1.54 2.09 14.79
N PHE A 382 0.97 1.08 14.15
CA PHE A 382 -0.19 1.25 13.29
C PHE A 382 -1.27 0.27 13.75
N MET A 383 -2.17 0.75 14.63
CA MET A 383 -3.15 -0.07 15.34
C MET A 383 -2.46 -1.20 16.14
N ASP A 384 -2.89 -2.43 15.93
CA ASP A 384 -2.43 -3.73 16.48
C ASP A 384 -1.13 -4.29 15.85
N GLU A 385 -0.45 -3.53 14.98
CA GLU A 385 0.83 -3.94 14.36
C GLU A 385 1.86 -2.90 14.75
N ILE A 386 2.92 -3.34 15.42
CA ILE A 386 3.92 -2.47 16.02
C ILE A 386 5.30 -2.85 15.49
N PHE A 387 5.96 -1.87 14.90
CA PHE A 387 7.35 -1.96 14.50
C PHE A 387 8.25 -1.44 15.61
N PHE A 388 9.33 -2.15 15.91
CA PHE A 388 10.37 -1.72 16.83
C PHE A 388 11.72 -1.73 16.14
N SER A 389 12.56 -0.77 16.51
CA SER A 389 13.97 -0.80 16.19
C SER A 389 14.82 -0.46 17.40
N VAL A 390 15.97 -1.14 17.51
CA VAL A 390 16.90 -1.03 18.62
C VAL A 390 18.29 -0.80 18.04
N ALA A 391 18.96 0.27 18.48
CA ALA A 391 20.40 0.44 18.31
C ALA A 391 21.06 0.00 19.61
N GLY A 392 22.07 -0.89 19.55
CA GLY A 392 22.72 -1.49 20.71
C GLY A 392 23.02 -2.99 20.55
N SER A 393 23.42 -3.61 21.66
CA SER A 393 23.74 -5.04 21.69
C SER A 393 22.52 -5.92 21.45
N LYS A 394 22.75 -7.14 20.96
CA LYS A 394 21.70 -8.14 20.73
C LYS A 394 20.94 -8.46 22.03
N ASP A 395 21.67 -8.57 23.14
CA ASP A 395 21.09 -8.92 24.44
C ASP A 395 20.15 -7.82 24.93
N ALA A 396 20.55 -6.54 24.81
CA ALA A 396 19.67 -5.42 25.14
C ALA A 396 18.41 -5.38 24.27
N ALA A 397 18.51 -5.77 23.00
CA ALA A 397 17.35 -5.87 22.11
C ALA A 397 16.41 -7.02 22.50
N LEU A 398 16.95 -8.16 22.94
CA LEU A 398 16.18 -9.29 23.46
C LEU A 398 15.50 -8.95 24.80
N ASP A 399 16.19 -8.27 25.71
CA ASP A 399 15.62 -7.80 26.97
C ASP A 399 14.48 -6.81 26.73
N PHE A 400 14.69 -5.86 25.81
CA PHE A 400 13.66 -4.90 25.44
C PHE A 400 12.43 -5.59 24.84
N LYS A 401 12.64 -6.56 23.93
CA LYS A 401 11.57 -7.36 23.35
C LYS A 401 10.78 -8.10 24.45
N SER A 402 11.49 -8.76 25.38
CA SER A 402 10.88 -9.49 26.49
C SER A 402 10.06 -8.59 27.41
N GLU A 403 10.55 -7.38 27.73
CA GLU A 403 9.80 -6.40 28.53
C GLU A 403 8.53 -5.91 27.83
N VAL A 404 8.59 -5.66 26.51
CA VAL A 404 7.44 -5.28 25.70
C VAL A 404 6.39 -6.38 25.67
N LEU A 405 6.79 -7.63 25.40
CA LEU A 405 5.88 -8.79 25.39
C LEU A 405 5.22 -8.99 26.74
N ASN A 406 6.02 -8.94 27.82
CA ASN A 406 5.54 -9.08 29.18
C ASN A 406 4.51 -8.00 29.55
N TYR A 407 4.70 -6.75 29.13
CA TYR A 407 3.74 -5.69 29.37
C TYR A 407 2.44 -5.88 28.57
N LEU A 408 2.54 -6.23 27.28
CA LEU A 408 1.36 -6.48 26.44
C LEU A 408 0.51 -7.64 26.99
N GLN A 409 1.16 -8.73 27.41
CA GLN A 409 0.47 -9.91 27.94
C GLN A 409 -0.04 -9.70 29.37
N LYS A 410 0.80 -9.26 30.31
CA LYS A 410 0.42 -9.17 31.73
C LYS A 410 -0.37 -7.92 32.07
N SER A 411 0.02 -6.77 31.52
CA SER A 411 -0.64 -5.51 31.82
C SER A 411 -1.84 -5.29 30.91
N LEU A 412 -1.74 -5.54 29.61
CA LEU A 412 -2.84 -5.28 28.67
C LEU A 412 -3.67 -6.52 28.32
N HIS A 413 -3.35 -7.72 28.83
CA HIS A 413 -4.13 -8.94 28.55
C HIS A 413 -4.33 -9.21 27.05
N LEU A 414 -3.36 -8.82 26.23
CA LEU A 414 -3.36 -8.98 24.79
C LEU A 414 -2.57 -10.24 24.41
N ASP A 415 -3.08 -11.02 23.46
CA ASP A 415 -2.33 -12.15 22.92
C ASP A 415 -1.39 -11.61 21.83
N VAL A 416 -0.11 -11.99 21.88
CA VAL A 416 0.92 -11.53 20.96
C VAL A 416 1.58 -12.75 20.34
N ASP A 417 1.91 -12.68 19.05
CA ASP A 417 2.64 -13.75 18.40
C ASP A 417 4.10 -13.79 18.88
N ASP A 418 4.43 -14.79 19.70
CA ASP A 418 5.76 -15.00 20.26
C ASP A 418 6.79 -15.42 19.18
N GLN A 419 6.36 -15.78 17.97
CA GLN A 419 7.22 -16.16 16.85
C GLN A 419 7.93 -14.97 16.17
N ALA A 420 7.69 -13.74 16.63
CA ALA A 420 8.31 -12.55 16.06
C ALA A 420 9.86 -12.60 16.18
N GLU A 421 10.56 -12.95 15.10
CA GLU A 421 12.01 -13.08 15.10
C GLU A 421 12.69 -11.71 15.30
N LEU A 422 13.74 -11.67 16.13
CA LEU A 422 14.62 -10.50 16.24
C LEU A 422 15.62 -10.56 15.10
N LEU A 423 15.47 -9.67 14.13
CA LEU A 423 16.32 -9.64 12.93
C LEU A 423 17.45 -8.62 13.09
N SER A 424 18.60 -8.91 12.49
CA SER A 424 19.67 -7.92 12.37
C SER A 424 19.39 -7.00 11.18
N CYS A 425 19.62 -5.71 11.36
CA CYS A 425 19.50 -4.69 10.32
C CYS A 425 20.59 -4.76 9.24
N GLN A 426 21.68 -5.50 9.50
CA GLN A 426 22.78 -5.70 8.56
C GLN A 426 22.48 -6.80 7.54
N MET A 427 21.49 -7.67 7.79
CA MET A 427 21.13 -8.73 6.85
C MET A 427 20.38 -8.16 5.65
N LEU A 428 20.67 -8.73 4.47
CA LEU A 428 19.94 -8.44 3.22
C LEU A 428 18.45 -8.79 3.30
N HIS A 429 18.05 -9.63 4.26
CA HIS A 429 16.67 -9.99 4.51
C HIS A 429 16.03 -8.90 5.38
N GLY A 430 15.21 -8.06 4.75
CA GLY A 430 14.47 -6.99 5.44
C GLY A 430 13.31 -7.52 6.27
N ILE A 431 12.67 -6.64 7.04
CA ILE A 431 11.52 -6.95 7.88
C ILE A 431 10.20 -6.53 7.24
N ARG A 432 9.14 -7.30 7.45
CA ARG A 432 7.80 -6.97 6.94
C ARG A 432 7.04 -6.10 7.94
N PHE A 433 6.45 -5.01 7.46
CA PHE A 433 5.56 -4.14 8.23
C PHE A 433 4.50 -3.52 7.31
N LEU A 434 3.23 -3.51 7.70
CA LEU A 434 2.10 -2.97 6.92
C LEU A 434 1.99 -3.53 5.49
N GLY A 435 2.41 -4.77 5.31
CA GLY A 435 2.46 -5.42 4.01
C GLY A 435 3.60 -4.95 3.10
N THR A 436 4.48 -4.05 3.55
CA THR A 436 5.70 -3.66 2.83
C THR A 436 6.94 -4.32 3.44
N LEU A 437 8.03 -4.37 2.68
CA LEU A 437 9.34 -4.86 3.12
C LEU A 437 10.22 -3.66 3.44
N VAL A 438 10.64 -3.52 4.69
CA VAL A 438 11.60 -2.51 5.12
C VAL A 438 12.98 -3.15 5.09
N ARG A 439 13.90 -2.58 4.31
CA ARG A 439 15.27 -3.08 4.14
C ARG A 439 16.27 -1.94 4.36
N ARG A 440 17.47 -2.24 4.85
CA ARG A 440 18.58 -1.28 4.83
C ARG A 440 19.45 -1.55 3.63
N ASN A 441 19.77 -0.48 2.91
CA ASN A 441 20.61 -0.55 1.72
C ASN A 441 21.65 0.58 1.76
N VAL A 442 22.77 0.36 1.10
CA VAL A 442 23.78 1.40 0.93
C VAL A 442 23.30 2.31 -0.20
N ARG A 443 23.19 3.61 0.07
CA ARG A 443 22.82 4.56 -0.99
C ARG A 443 23.89 4.55 -2.06
N GLU A 444 23.54 4.02 -3.22
CA GLU A 444 24.38 4.09 -4.41
C GLU A 444 24.58 5.55 -4.83
N SER A 445 25.80 5.86 -5.29
CA SER A 445 26.07 7.13 -5.96
C SER A 445 25.17 7.27 -7.20
N PRO A 446 24.80 8.50 -7.62
CA PRO A 446 24.05 8.70 -8.86
C PRO A 446 24.72 8.06 -10.09
N ALA A 447 26.05 8.02 -10.11
CA ALA A 447 26.83 7.41 -11.19
C ALA A 447 26.71 5.88 -11.21
N THR A 448 26.88 5.22 -10.06
CA THR A 448 26.69 3.74 -9.94
C THR A 448 25.26 3.35 -10.30
N ARG A 449 24.26 4.13 -9.85
CA ARG A 449 22.84 3.89 -10.19
C ARG A 449 22.58 4.03 -11.69
N ALA A 450 23.23 4.97 -12.37
CA ALA A 450 23.11 5.13 -13.82
C ALA A 450 23.69 3.93 -14.57
N VAL A 451 24.84 3.42 -14.14
CA VAL A 451 25.46 2.20 -14.69
C VAL A 451 24.56 0.98 -14.49
N HIS A 452 24.02 0.78 -13.28
CA HIS A 452 23.08 -0.32 -13.01
C HIS A 452 21.79 -0.21 -13.85
N LYS A 453 21.20 0.98 -13.98
CA LYS A 453 20.05 1.21 -14.86
C LYS A 453 20.36 0.91 -16.33
N LEU A 454 21.56 1.26 -16.80
CA LEU A 454 21.97 0.98 -18.18
C LEU A 454 22.17 -0.53 -18.40
N LYS A 455 22.81 -1.22 -17.45
CA LYS A 455 22.92 -2.69 -17.43
C LYS A 455 21.54 -3.34 -17.53
N GLU A 456 20.58 -2.93 -16.70
CA GLU A 456 19.21 -3.44 -16.73
C GLU A 456 18.54 -3.20 -18.09
N LYS A 457 18.67 -1.99 -18.66
CA LYS A 457 18.11 -1.66 -19.98
C LYS A 457 18.71 -2.51 -21.10
N VAL A 458 20.02 -2.73 -21.08
CA VAL A 458 20.72 -3.56 -22.07
C VAL A 458 20.29 -5.02 -21.95
N ALA A 459 20.21 -5.55 -20.73
CA ALA A 459 19.71 -6.90 -20.48
C ALA A 459 18.27 -7.07 -20.97
N LEU A 460 17.41 -6.09 -20.66
CA LEU A 460 16.03 -6.06 -21.13
C LEU A 460 15.90 -6.04 -22.64
N PHE A 461 16.67 -5.19 -23.29
CA PHE A 461 16.68 -5.09 -24.74
C PHE A 461 17.15 -6.40 -25.38
N GLY A 462 18.15 -7.05 -24.80
CA GLY A 462 18.60 -8.38 -25.22
C GLY A 462 17.50 -9.44 -25.14
N LEU A 463 16.78 -9.47 -24.01
CA LEU A 463 15.68 -10.41 -23.79
C LEU A 463 14.51 -10.16 -24.74
N GLN A 464 14.10 -8.91 -24.94
CA GLN A 464 13.04 -8.55 -25.91
C GLN A 464 13.39 -8.99 -27.33
N LYS A 465 14.66 -8.87 -27.73
CA LYS A 465 15.13 -9.34 -29.04
C LYS A 465 15.16 -10.87 -29.14
N GLU A 466 15.49 -11.56 -28.06
CA GLU A 466 15.40 -13.02 -27.98
C GLU A 466 13.95 -13.51 -28.10
N GLU A 467 13.02 -12.89 -27.38
CA GLU A 467 11.59 -13.20 -27.48
C GLU A 467 11.06 -12.97 -28.89
N ALA A 468 11.39 -11.84 -29.52
CA ALA A 468 10.99 -11.55 -30.89
C ALA A 468 11.59 -12.55 -31.89
N TRP A 469 12.84 -12.96 -31.70
CA TRP A 469 13.49 -14.00 -32.49
C TRP A 469 12.79 -15.35 -32.35
N ASN A 470 12.49 -15.76 -31.12
CA ASN A 470 11.79 -17.00 -30.82
C ASN A 470 10.37 -17.01 -31.43
N ALA A 471 9.61 -15.92 -31.27
CA ALA A 471 8.29 -15.80 -31.87
C ALA A 471 8.34 -15.84 -33.42
N GLY A 472 9.28 -15.12 -34.02
CA GLY A 472 9.48 -15.09 -35.47
C GLY A 472 9.85 -16.47 -36.03
N THR A 473 10.81 -17.15 -35.42
CA THR A 473 11.25 -18.49 -35.82
C THR A 473 10.13 -19.52 -35.66
N VAL A 474 9.36 -19.49 -34.57
CA VAL A 474 8.17 -20.35 -34.42
C VAL A 474 7.16 -20.11 -35.55
N SER A 475 6.87 -18.85 -35.87
CA SER A 475 5.93 -18.50 -36.95
C SER A 475 6.41 -18.98 -38.32
N ILE A 476 7.71 -18.83 -38.61
CA ILE A 476 8.33 -19.35 -39.83
C ILE A 476 8.26 -20.87 -39.85
N GLY A 477 8.60 -21.56 -38.76
CA GLY A 477 8.50 -23.01 -38.65
C GLY A 477 7.10 -23.52 -38.92
N LYS A 478 6.07 -22.86 -38.34
CA LYS A 478 4.66 -23.18 -38.58
C LYS A 478 4.26 -23.01 -40.05
N LYS A 479 4.65 -21.89 -40.67
CA LYS A 479 4.37 -21.63 -42.10
C LYS A 479 5.10 -22.60 -43.02
N TRP A 480 6.35 -22.94 -42.70
CA TRP A 480 7.18 -23.84 -43.49
C TRP A 480 6.63 -25.27 -43.46
N LEU A 481 6.28 -25.76 -42.27
CA LEU A 481 5.64 -27.06 -42.10
C LEU A 481 4.25 -27.08 -42.76
N GLY A 482 3.44 -26.03 -42.57
CA GLY A 482 2.14 -25.91 -43.21
C GLY A 482 2.21 -25.92 -44.74
N HIS A 483 3.19 -25.21 -45.33
CA HIS A 483 3.42 -25.20 -46.78
C HIS A 483 3.94 -26.55 -47.29
N GLY A 484 4.90 -27.18 -46.59
CA GLY A 484 5.41 -28.50 -46.92
C GLY A 484 4.30 -29.55 -46.92
N LEU A 485 3.48 -29.58 -45.86
CA LEU A 485 2.36 -30.50 -45.70
C LEU A 485 1.21 -30.25 -46.70
N LYS A 486 1.03 -29.01 -47.17
CA LYS A 486 0.03 -28.67 -48.20
C LYS A 486 0.41 -29.18 -49.60
N LYS A 487 1.71 -29.30 -49.90
CA LYS A 487 2.20 -29.78 -51.20
C LYS A 487 2.23 -31.30 -51.35
N VAL A 488 2.19 -32.04 -50.23
CA VAL A 488 2.27 -33.49 -50.24
C VAL A 488 0.87 -34.10 -50.46
N LYS A 489 0.68 -34.81 -51.58
CA LYS A 489 -0.58 -35.54 -51.86
C LYS A 489 -0.63 -36.87 -51.09
N GLU A 490 -1.83 -37.36 -50.76
CA GLU A 490 -2.00 -38.67 -50.08
C GLU A 490 -1.34 -39.82 -50.86
N SER A 491 -1.39 -39.72 -52.19
CA SER A 491 -0.74 -40.65 -53.13
C SER A 491 0.78 -40.67 -53.01
N GLU A 492 1.42 -39.54 -52.66
CA GLU A 492 2.88 -39.43 -52.53
C GLU A 492 3.38 -39.97 -51.18
N ILE A 493 2.56 -39.87 -50.12
CA ILE A 493 2.89 -40.40 -48.79
C ILE A 493 2.85 -41.92 -48.75
N LYS A 494 1.90 -42.55 -49.46
CA LYS A 494 1.74 -44.01 -49.49
C LYS A 494 2.94 -44.76 -50.05
N HIS A 495 3.65 -44.16 -51.01
CA HIS A 495 4.82 -44.80 -51.65
C HIS A 495 6.14 -44.56 -50.90
N LEU A 496 6.22 -43.51 -50.06
CA LEU A 496 7.40 -43.16 -49.28
C LEU A 496 7.38 -43.77 -47.86
N ALA A 497 6.28 -44.40 -47.46
CA ALA A 497 6.11 -44.91 -46.11
C ALA A 497 6.29 -46.44 -46.05
N ASP A 498 7.36 -46.93 -45.43
CA ASP A 498 7.44 -48.31 -44.97
C ASP A 498 6.22 -48.67 -44.09
N CYS A 499 5.75 -49.91 -44.12
CA CYS A 499 4.57 -50.34 -43.35
C CYS A 499 4.69 -50.13 -41.82
N ARG A 500 5.91 -49.87 -41.33
CA ARG A 500 6.20 -49.53 -39.93
C ARG A 500 6.53 -48.05 -39.70
N SER A 501 6.66 -47.25 -40.75
CA SER A 501 7.03 -45.84 -40.63
C SER A 501 5.87 -45.00 -40.13
N VAL A 502 6.24 -43.93 -39.43
CA VAL A 502 5.33 -42.98 -38.80
C VAL A 502 4.42 -42.28 -39.84
N LEU A 503 4.93 -42.05 -41.06
CA LEU A 503 4.15 -41.51 -42.19
C LEU A 503 2.98 -42.43 -42.61
N SER A 504 3.12 -43.75 -42.46
CA SER A 504 2.05 -44.71 -42.79
C SER A 504 0.85 -44.52 -41.87
N LYS A 505 1.09 -44.36 -40.55
CA LYS A 505 0.03 -44.09 -39.57
C LYS A 505 -0.67 -42.76 -39.83
N ILE A 506 0.09 -41.72 -40.21
CA ILE A 506 -0.42 -40.39 -40.55
C ILE A 506 -1.35 -40.45 -41.77
N SER A 507 -1.01 -41.25 -42.79
CA SER A 507 -1.82 -41.36 -44.01
C SER A 507 -3.25 -41.86 -43.75
N HIS A 508 -3.45 -42.67 -42.71
CA HIS A 508 -4.76 -43.24 -42.33
C HIS A 508 -5.72 -42.21 -41.70
N PHE A 509 -5.20 -41.06 -41.24
CA PHE A 509 -6.02 -39.99 -40.66
C PHE A 509 -6.47 -38.95 -41.67
N ARG A 510 -6.00 -39.02 -42.93
CA ARG A 510 -6.41 -38.09 -43.99
C ARG A 510 -7.67 -38.60 -44.68
N LYS A 511 -8.79 -37.90 -44.51
CA LYS A 511 -10.03 -38.12 -45.27
C LYS A 511 -10.18 -37.05 -46.35
N SER A 512 -10.77 -37.39 -47.48
CA SER A 512 -11.11 -36.43 -48.55
C SER A 512 -11.94 -35.28 -47.96
N GLY A 513 -11.47 -34.04 -48.10
CA GLY A 513 -12.15 -32.83 -47.61
C GLY A 513 -11.76 -32.31 -46.22
N MET A 514 -10.80 -32.92 -45.51
CA MET A 514 -10.31 -32.37 -44.23
C MET A 514 -9.43 -31.13 -44.43
N GLU A 515 -9.76 -30.03 -43.75
CA GLU A 515 -8.94 -28.81 -43.72
C GLU A 515 -7.57 -29.04 -43.07
N THR A 516 -6.56 -28.28 -43.52
CA THR A 516 -5.14 -28.49 -43.20
C THR A 516 -4.80 -28.40 -41.71
N ASP A 517 -5.59 -27.69 -40.92
CA ASP A 517 -5.24 -27.36 -39.53
C ASP A 517 -5.44 -28.51 -38.54
N HIS A 518 -6.41 -29.41 -38.77
CA HIS A 518 -6.81 -30.37 -37.74
C HIS A 518 -5.84 -31.56 -37.60
N TRP A 519 -5.19 -31.97 -38.70
CA TRP A 519 -4.17 -33.02 -38.72
C TRP A 519 -2.76 -32.47 -38.51
N TYR A 520 -2.52 -31.19 -38.82
CA TYR A 520 -1.27 -30.48 -38.54
C TYR A 520 -0.84 -30.66 -37.08
N LYS A 521 -1.77 -30.47 -36.12
CA LYS A 521 -1.49 -30.70 -34.69
C LYS A 521 -1.09 -32.13 -34.35
N HIS A 522 -1.70 -33.13 -34.99
CA HIS A 522 -1.37 -34.54 -34.77
C HIS A 522 -0.01 -34.89 -35.37
N LEU A 523 0.26 -34.39 -36.58
CA LEU A 523 1.52 -34.67 -37.27
C LEU A 523 2.69 -34.00 -36.58
N LEU A 524 2.49 -32.79 -36.07
CA LEU A 524 3.48 -32.09 -35.26
C LEU A 524 3.81 -32.86 -33.99
N LYS A 525 2.79 -33.35 -33.26
CA LYS A 525 2.95 -34.17 -32.06
C LYS A 525 3.72 -35.46 -32.34
N ILE A 526 3.45 -36.08 -33.48
CA ILE A 526 4.10 -37.32 -33.93
C ILE A 526 5.54 -37.04 -34.40
N TRP A 527 5.80 -35.94 -35.09
CA TRP A 527 7.15 -35.53 -35.49
C TRP A 527 8.01 -35.16 -34.27
N MET A 528 7.40 -34.56 -33.24
CA MET A 528 8.06 -34.34 -31.94
C MET A 528 8.50 -35.66 -31.28
N GLU A 529 7.73 -36.75 -31.43
CA GLU A 529 8.10 -38.07 -30.91
C GLU A 529 9.30 -38.69 -31.66
N ASP A 530 9.44 -38.40 -32.97
CA ASP A 530 10.48 -38.94 -33.85
C ASP A 530 11.80 -38.14 -33.78
N VAL A 531 11.72 -36.81 -33.63
CA VAL A 531 12.87 -35.93 -33.34
C VAL A 531 13.20 -36.03 -31.84
N ASN A 532 13.69 -37.20 -31.44
CA ASN A 532 14.27 -37.52 -30.12
C ASN A 532 13.90 -36.52 -29.00
N ALA A 533 12.64 -36.57 -28.55
CA ALA A 533 11.99 -35.65 -27.60
C ALA A 533 12.65 -35.52 -26.21
N LYS A 534 13.85 -36.05 -26.01
CA LYS A 534 14.52 -36.12 -24.71
C LYS A 534 15.24 -34.83 -24.29
N ALA A 535 15.30 -33.80 -25.15
CA ALA A 535 16.08 -32.58 -24.86
C ALA A 535 15.30 -31.24 -24.95
N ALA A 536 14.07 -31.20 -25.50
CA ALA A 536 13.36 -29.94 -25.73
C ALA A 536 12.03 -29.89 -24.96
N GLU A 537 11.79 -28.78 -24.26
CA GLU A 537 10.74 -28.65 -23.24
C GLU A 537 9.38 -28.20 -23.80
N SER A 538 9.30 -27.76 -25.07
CA SER A 538 8.06 -27.29 -25.71
C SER A 538 8.03 -27.47 -27.23
N GLU A 539 6.82 -27.60 -27.78
CA GLU A 539 6.52 -27.66 -29.23
C GLU A 539 7.11 -26.47 -30.01
N ASP A 540 6.99 -25.28 -29.44
CA ASP A 540 7.51 -24.04 -30.02
C ASP A 540 9.06 -24.04 -30.05
N ALA A 541 9.72 -24.59 -29.04
CA ALA A 541 11.19 -24.68 -29.03
C ALA A 541 11.72 -25.59 -30.14
N ILE A 542 10.99 -26.66 -30.48
CA ILE A 542 11.39 -27.58 -31.54
C ILE A 542 11.24 -26.92 -32.92
N LEU A 543 10.10 -26.26 -33.16
CA LEU A 543 9.84 -25.53 -34.39
C LEU A 543 10.85 -24.39 -34.62
N SER A 544 11.20 -23.68 -33.56
CA SER A 544 12.20 -22.62 -33.60
C SER A 544 13.58 -23.18 -33.94
N LYS A 545 14.11 -24.11 -33.12
CA LYS A 545 15.52 -24.54 -33.18
C LYS A 545 15.85 -25.55 -34.27
N TYR A 546 14.93 -26.44 -34.62
CA TYR A 546 15.22 -27.57 -35.53
C TYR A 546 14.60 -27.40 -36.92
N VAL A 547 13.57 -26.55 -37.08
CA VAL A 547 12.93 -26.33 -38.39
C VAL A 547 13.29 -24.97 -38.96
N ALA A 548 12.93 -23.91 -38.24
CA ALA A 548 13.06 -22.56 -38.76
C ALA A 548 14.52 -22.10 -38.77
N GLU A 549 15.24 -22.29 -37.67
CA GLU A 549 16.60 -21.80 -37.53
C GLU A 549 17.57 -22.41 -38.56
N PRO A 550 17.59 -23.73 -38.86
CA PRO A 550 18.39 -24.31 -39.94
C PRO A 550 18.12 -23.70 -41.33
N ALA A 551 16.89 -23.27 -41.57
CA ALA A 551 16.44 -22.71 -42.84
C ALA A 551 16.69 -21.19 -42.98
N LEU A 552 17.13 -20.51 -41.91
CA LEU A 552 17.45 -19.09 -41.96
C LEU A 552 18.83 -18.83 -42.58
N PRO A 553 19.03 -17.68 -43.26
CA PRO A 553 20.33 -17.26 -43.77
C PRO A 553 21.40 -17.26 -42.66
N GLN A 554 22.60 -17.74 -42.99
CA GLN A 554 23.71 -17.85 -42.04
C GLN A 554 24.09 -16.49 -41.43
N GLU A 555 24.10 -15.44 -42.25
CA GLU A 555 24.44 -14.07 -41.83
C GLU A 555 23.48 -13.56 -40.74
N LEU A 556 22.18 -13.85 -40.88
CA LEU A 556 21.16 -13.43 -39.93
C LEU A 556 21.32 -14.14 -38.58
N ARG A 557 21.60 -15.45 -38.61
CA ARG A 557 21.87 -16.23 -37.38
C ARG A 557 23.11 -15.74 -36.67
N ASN A 558 24.20 -15.56 -37.41
CA ASN A 558 25.46 -15.08 -36.87
C ASN A 558 25.28 -13.72 -36.19
N SER A 559 24.60 -12.78 -36.87
CA SER A 559 24.32 -11.45 -36.32
C SER A 559 23.50 -11.51 -35.03
N PHE A 560 22.47 -12.36 -34.96
CA PHE A 560 21.66 -12.52 -33.74
C PHE A 560 22.47 -13.08 -32.57
N TYR A 561 23.24 -14.15 -32.78
CA TYR A 561 24.04 -14.76 -31.72
C TYR A 561 25.22 -13.89 -31.28
N GLU A 562 25.80 -13.13 -32.20
CA GLU A 562 26.82 -12.13 -31.89
C GLU A 562 26.22 -11.01 -31.01
N PHE A 563 25.05 -10.49 -31.37
CA PHE A 563 24.33 -9.52 -30.54
C PHE A 563 24.05 -10.08 -29.13
N GLN A 564 23.54 -11.30 -29.01
CA GLN A 564 23.29 -11.94 -27.70
C GLN A 564 24.58 -12.12 -26.89
N ARG A 565 25.70 -12.44 -27.55
CA ARG A 565 27.01 -12.52 -26.91
C ARG A 565 27.46 -11.16 -26.38
N GLN A 566 27.35 -10.10 -27.19
CA GLN A 566 27.72 -8.75 -26.78
C GLN A 566 26.89 -8.26 -25.59
N VAL A 567 25.57 -8.52 -25.57
CA VAL A 567 24.70 -8.21 -24.42
C VAL A 567 25.20 -8.93 -23.15
N LYS A 568 25.52 -10.22 -23.23
CA LYS A 568 26.05 -10.98 -22.08
C LYS A 568 27.40 -10.45 -21.62
N THR A 569 28.30 -10.12 -22.55
CA THR A 569 29.62 -9.52 -22.23
C THR A 569 29.46 -8.18 -21.52
N TYR A 570 28.56 -7.31 -21.98
CA TYR A 570 28.27 -6.03 -21.35
C TYR A 570 27.77 -6.18 -19.91
N VAL A 571 26.81 -7.07 -19.70
CA VAL A 571 26.16 -7.32 -18.40
C VAL A 571 27.12 -7.96 -17.39
N SER A 572 28.04 -8.80 -17.84
CA SER A 572 28.98 -9.53 -16.97
C SER A 572 30.30 -8.79 -16.72
N SER A 573 30.92 -8.22 -17.76
CA SER A 573 32.29 -7.70 -17.70
C SER A 573 32.36 -6.18 -17.78
N GLU A 574 31.71 -5.54 -18.75
CA GLU A 574 31.81 -4.08 -18.94
C GLU A 574 31.15 -3.30 -17.80
N THR A 575 30.08 -3.85 -17.21
CA THR A 575 29.47 -3.28 -15.99
C THR A 575 30.47 -3.27 -14.83
N THR A 576 31.23 -4.35 -14.64
CA THR A 576 32.21 -4.46 -13.56
C THR A 576 33.37 -3.50 -13.77
N SER A 577 33.84 -3.38 -15.02
CA SER A 577 34.88 -2.42 -15.41
C SER A 577 34.42 -0.97 -15.21
N THR A 578 33.20 -0.63 -15.65
CA THR A 578 32.66 0.73 -15.48
C THR A 578 32.44 1.09 -14.01
N LEU A 579 32.00 0.15 -13.17
CA LEU A 579 31.92 0.35 -11.71
C LEU A 579 33.30 0.58 -11.08
N SER A 580 34.34 -0.14 -11.53
CA SER A 580 35.70 0.02 -11.01
C SER A 580 36.36 1.36 -11.36
N LEU A 581 35.90 2.01 -12.43
CA LEU A 581 36.37 3.33 -12.89
C LEU A 581 35.67 4.49 -12.16
N LEU A 582 34.56 4.21 -11.46
CA LEU A 582 33.91 5.22 -10.64
C LEU A 582 34.73 5.47 -9.38
N PRO A 583 34.78 6.72 -8.87
CA PRO A 583 35.46 7.02 -7.62
C PRO A 583 34.95 6.09 -6.53
N SER A 584 35.80 5.21 -6.01
CA SER A 584 35.43 4.31 -4.94
C SER A 584 34.96 5.14 -3.75
N ALA A 585 33.81 4.81 -3.18
CA ALA A 585 33.29 5.41 -1.94
C ALA A 585 34.27 5.32 -0.75
N ALA A 586 35.41 4.63 -0.91
CA ALA A 586 36.51 4.58 0.04
C ALA A 586 37.28 5.92 0.18
N SER A 587 37.15 6.88 -0.75
CA SER A 587 37.73 8.21 -0.56
C SER A 587 36.74 9.17 0.10
N SER A 588 36.68 9.11 1.43
CA SER A 588 36.32 10.22 2.35
C SER A 588 34.85 10.63 2.61
N THR A 589 33.83 9.89 2.16
CA THR A 589 32.44 10.12 2.61
C THR A 589 31.80 8.83 3.08
N GLU A 590 31.42 8.77 4.36
CA GLU A 590 30.69 7.65 4.98
C GLU A 590 29.57 7.17 4.04
N SER A 591 29.57 5.87 3.72
CA SER A 591 28.51 5.26 2.93
C SER A 591 27.17 5.48 3.64
N VAL A 592 26.32 6.34 3.07
CA VAL A 592 25.03 6.68 3.68
C VAL A 592 24.10 5.48 3.61
N ILE A 593 23.89 4.80 4.74
CA ILE A 593 22.93 3.70 4.86
C ILE A 593 21.53 4.29 4.91
N ILE A 594 20.67 3.92 3.95
CA ILE A 594 19.27 4.35 3.89
C ILE A 594 18.37 3.16 4.21
N THR A 595 17.27 3.45 4.90
CA THR A 595 16.17 2.52 5.09
C THR A 595 15.21 2.66 3.91
N GLU A 596 15.20 1.65 3.04
CA GLU A 596 14.32 1.54 1.87
C GLU A 596 13.02 0.81 2.24
N ILE A 597 11.93 1.23 1.61
CA ILE A 597 10.61 0.63 1.77
C ILE A 597 10.15 0.07 0.44
N ILE A 598 10.00 -1.24 0.37
CA ILE A 598 9.76 -1.97 -0.87
C ILE A 598 8.35 -2.55 -0.86
N ALA A 599 7.55 -2.22 -1.86
CA ALA A 599 6.23 -2.81 -2.06
C ALA A 599 6.33 -4.28 -2.52
N PRO A 600 5.44 -5.17 -2.07
CA PRO A 600 5.48 -6.60 -2.39
C PRO A 600 4.93 -6.88 -3.80
N VAL A 601 5.75 -6.68 -4.82
CA VAL A 601 5.32 -6.70 -6.23
C VAL A 601 4.70 -8.05 -6.64
N ASN A 602 5.25 -9.17 -6.16
CA ASN A 602 4.67 -10.49 -6.41
C ASN A 602 3.28 -10.68 -5.78
N ALA A 603 3.03 -10.10 -4.60
CA ALA A 603 1.71 -10.15 -3.96
C ALA A 603 0.71 -9.26 -4.71
N ILE A 604 1.15 -8.08 -5.15
CA ILE A 604 0.41 -7.14 -6.01
C ILE A 604 0.01 -7.83 -7.32
N LYS A 605 0.97 -8.46 -8.03
CA LYS A 605 0.75 -9.22 -9.27
C LYS A 605 -0.30 -10.31 -9.11
N LYS A 606 -0.14 -11.17 -8.09
CA LYS A 606 -1.11 -12.25 -7.78
C LYS A 606 -2.52 -11.70 -7.52
N ARG A 607 -2.64 -10.53 -6.89
CA ARG A 607 -3.95 -9.88 -6.64
C ARG A 607 -4.55 -9.30 -7.91
N LEU A 608 -3.78 -8.61 -8.75
CA LEU A 608 -4.25 -8.09 -10.03
C LEU A 608 -4.73 -9.22 -10.95
N LEU A 609 -4.01 -10.35 -10.95
CA LEU A 609 -4.43 -11.57 -11.63
C LEU A 609 -5.76 -12.10 -11.08
N ARG A 610 -5.93 -12.17 -9.75
CA ARG A 610 -7.20 -12.57 -9.11
C ARG A 610 -8.36 -11.65 -9.45
N TYR A 611 -8.12 -10.35 -9.60
CA TYR A 611 -9.14 -9.40 -10.04
C TYR A 611 -9.41 -9.44 -11.56
N GLY A 612 -8.72 -10.31 -12.30
CA GLY A 612 -8.85 -10.41 -13.75
C GLY A 612 -8.30 -9.21 -14.51
N LEU A 613 -7.49 -8.38 -13.86
CA LEU A 613 -6.94 -7.15 -14.41
C LEU A 613 -5.64 -7.37 -15.18
N THR A 614 -4.91 -8.44 -14.86
CA THR A 614 -3.66 -8.78 -15.53
C THR A 614 -3.58 -10.26 -15.89
N THR A 615 -2.71 -10.61 -16.84
CA THR A 615 -2.30 -12.00 -17.14
C THR A 615 -1.36 -12.53 -16.05
N SER A 616 -1.02 -13.83 -16.13
CA SER A 616 -0.01 -14.48 -15.28
C SER A 616 1.35 -13.80 -15.36
N ASP A 617 1.63 -13.12 -16.46
CA ASP A 617 2.90 -12.46 -16.72
C ASP A 617 2.86 -10.97 -16.31
N GLY A 618 1.68 -10.45 -15.95
CA GLY A 618 1.50 -9.07 -15.47
C GLY A 618 0.97 -8.09 -16.53
N TYR A 619 0.70 -8.55 -17.75
CA TYR A 619 0.13 -7.70 -18.81
C TYR A 619 -1.33 -7.36 -18.52
N PRO A 620 -1.81 -6.15 -18.85
CA PRO A 620 -3.21 -5.77 -18.65
C PRO A 620 -4.16 -6.65 -19.47
N ARG A 621 -5.31 -7.01 -18.88
CA ARG A 621 -6.36 -7.83 -19.49
C ARG A 621 -7.70 -7.09 -19.50
N THR A 622 -8.52 -7.34 -20.53
CA THR A 622 -9.90 -6.87 -20.58
C THR A 622 -10.75 -7.59 -19.53
N SER A 623 -11.46 -6.82 -18.69
CA SER A 623 -12.35 -7.37 -17.66
C SER A 623 -13.76 -7.52 -18.21
N SER A 624 -14.16 -8.76 -18.52
CA SER A 624 -15.49 -9.07 -19.06
C SER A 624 -16.63 -8.80 -18.07
N LEU A 625 -16.33 -8.81 -16.76
CA LEU A 625 -17.29 -8.58 -15.67
C LEU A 625 -17.87 -7.15 -15.66
N LEU A 626 -17.18 -6.21 -16.31
CA LEU A 626 -17.55 -4.80 -16.33
C LEU A 626 -18.31 -4.40 -17.60
N ILE A 627 -18.45 -5.30 -18.58
CA ILE A 627 -19.10 -5.01 -19.87
C ILE A 627 -20.57 -4.61 -19.71
N LEU A 628 -21.25 -5.16 -18.70
CA LEU A 628 -22.66 -4.89 -18.42
C LEU A 628 -22.90 -3.71 -17.46
N GLN A 629 -21.83 -3.05 -16.98
CA GLN A 629 -21.95 -1.95 -16.04
C GLN A 629 -21.95 -0.60 -16.78
N ASP A 630 -22.59 0.41 -16.19
CA ASP A 630 -22.57 1.75 -16.76
C ASP A 630 -21.16 2.32 -16.80
N ASN A 631 -20.86 3.12 -17.83
CA ASN A 631 -19.55 3.76 -17.99
C ASN A 631 -19.09 4.49 -16.72
N ASP A 632 -19.99 5.21 -16.04
CA ASP A 632 -19.69 5.94 -14.81
C ASP A 632 -19.25 4.97 -13.68
N GLN A 633 -19.89 3.80 -13.56
CA GLN A 633 -19.55 2.77 -12.57
C GLN A 633 -18.23 2.07 -12.90
N ILE A 634 -17.96 1.77 -14.17
CA ILE A 634 -16.69 1.21 -14.64
C ILE A 634 -15.54 2.16 -14.27
N ILE A 635 -15.71 3.45 -14.57
CA ILE A 635 -14.73 4.50 -14.26
C ILE A 635 -14.48 4.59 -12.77
N ASP A 636 -15.54 4.66 -11.96
CA ASP A 636 -15.42 4.78 -10.51
C ASP A 636 -14.75 3.54 -9.90
N TRP A 637 -15.03 2.36 -10.45
CA TRP A 637 -14.39 1.11 -10.03
C TRP A 637 -12.88 1.13 -10.30
N PHE A 638 -12.45 1.42 -11.54
CA PHE A 638 -11.03 1.49 -11.90
C PHE A 638 -10.31 2.63 -11.15
N SER A 639 -10.90 3.82 -11.14
CA SER A 639 -10.39 4.98 -10.39
C SER A 639 -10.24 4.65 -8.90
N GLY A 640 -11.20 3.95 -8.31
CA GLY A 640 -11.17 3.52 -6.92
C GLY A 640 -10.05 2.51 -6.62
N ILE A 641 -9.76 1.59 -7.53
CA ILE A 641 -8.65 0.64 -7.39
C ILE A 641 -7.31 1.37 -7.50
N VAL A 642 -7.12 2.14 -8.57
CA VAL A 642 -5.85 2.83 -8.85
C VAL A 642 -5.55 3.84 -7.75
N ARG A 643 -6.51 4.68 -7.35
CA ARG A 643 -6.30 5.64 -6.26
C ARG A 643 -5.98 4.96 -4.94
N ARG A 644 -6.61 3.83 -4.61
CA ARG A 644 -6.29 3.09 -3.38
C ARG A 644 -4.86 2.56 -3.41
N TRP A 645 -4.45 1.94 -4.50
CA TRP A 645 -3.14 1.28 -4.59
C TRP A 645 -2.00 2.28 -4.74
N LEU A 646 -2.14 3.27 -5.63
CA LEU A 646 -1.15 4.35 -5.76
C LEU A 646 -0.98 5.11 -4.44
N ARG A 647 -2.08 5.41 -3.74
CA ARG A 647 -2.00 6.08 -2.44
C ARG A 647 -1.39 5.19 -1.35
N TRP A 648 -1.63 3.88 -1.40
CA TRP A 648 -1.08 2.95 -0.43
C TRP A 648 0.43 2.79 -0.59
N TYR A 649 0.91 2.55 -1.82
CA TYR A 649 2.33 2.32 -2.13
C TYR A 649 3.09 3.59 -2.55
N ALA A 650 2.51 4.79 -2.38
CA ALA A 650 3.13 6.07 -2.72
C ALA A 650 4.48 6.33 -2.02
N GLU A 651 4.73 5.66 -0.88
CA GLU A 651 5.96 5.82 -0.12
C GLU A 651 6.95 4.67 -0.31
N CYS A 652 6.66 3.75 -1.24
CA CYS A 652 7.55 2.65 -1.54
C CYS A 652 8.55 3.05 -2.63
N ASP A 653 9.83 2.85 -2.37
CA ASP A 653 10.93 3.29 -3.23
C ASP A 653 10.92 2.63 -4.60
N ASN A 654 10.45 1.37 -4.68
CA ASN A 654 10.25 0.68 -5.95
C ASN A 654 9.04 1.18 -6.76
N PHE A 655 8.15 2.01 -6.20
CA PHE A 655 7.02 2.63 -6.91
C PHE A 655 7.22 4.14 -7.14
N ASN A 656 8.23 4.72 -6.48
CA ASN A 656 8.72 6.08 -6.68
C ASN A 656 9.57 6.14 -7.96
N GLU A 657 8.93 6.36 -9.10
CA GLU A 657 9.62 6.90 -10.28
C GLU A 657 9.91 8.38 -10.00
N ASN A 658 11.21 8.73 -9.92
CA ASN A 658 11.70 10.08 -10.22
C ASN A 658 11.55 10.36 -11.71
#